data_AF-A0AA91TI19-F1
#
_entry.id   AF-A0AA91TI19-F1
#
_cell.length_a   1.000
_cell.length_b   1.000
_cell.length_c   1.000
_cell.angle_alpha   90.00
_cell.angle_beta   90.00
_cell.angle_gamma   90.00
#
_symmetry.space_group_name_H-M   'P 1'
#
loop_
_entity.id
_entity.type
_entity.pdbx_description
1 polymer ?
#
loop_
_entity_poly.entity_id
_entity_poly.type
_entity_poly.pdbx_seq_one_letter_code
_entity_poly.pdbx_strand_id
1 'polypeptide(L)'
;MNFNKTFLTLGLAATLLQMPTSSFAQNAGGKRQNPLLVKSSLPFGAPDFSKIQESDYLPAFEAGIKEQRANIQKIISNKKKPTFQNTILAYENSGMLLDRVSNVFFGLTSAHKTPGIAEAQKKVMPLLTDLDNEISFNQKLFERIKYVYDHEYSKLKGEDKRLTEVIYKGFVRSGALLSPEKMERMKQINTRISDLQEQFGNLLPAATNNAVVWVNSKEELAGLSDADIAQCKKDAESLGNKAPYCIVIVNTTQQAILTNLQNRELRRKVYMASIHRADGTDPKFNTFPIVTEIAKLRAEKGQLMGYSTYADYSLEKTMAKTAKNVNNFLQSLIKEYAPKADAETREIEAYAQKSEGKDFKLQPYDRFYYSAKMKKEMLNISDDEIKPYFNVDSVQINGVFYAAHRVYGLNFKQRKDIPTYHPDMKVFEVSDKSGKPIALFYSDYFRRPTKRGGAWMSAFAKQSDKWGQLPIIYNVCNNAKAPEGQPTLITWDEVCTMFHEFGHALHGMLSKCGYNTLSSTAVARDFVEMPSQFNESFASIPEIFDHYARHTETGAAMPADLKERMLKSINFQPAYALGENLAATCLDLAWHELTPDEIPSPYMAGAFEKEALNNVGLLNSQIPPRYSTTYFNHVWGGGYAAGYYSYLWTEVLAVNVADYFAKHGALDPAIGQAFRDKVLSRGNTKDQMEMFTDFTGMKEPDASGFLKARGL
;
A
#
# COMPACT_ATOMS: atom_id res chain seq x y z
N MET A 1 58.49 11.82 -41.21
CA MET A 1 58.00 13.20 -41.42
C MET A 1 57.47 13.69 -40.08
N ASN A 2 58.25 14.38 -39.23
CA ASN A 2 58.63 15.81 -39.29
C ASN A 2 57.38 16.70 -39.43
N PHE A 3 57.04 17.70 -38.60
CA PHE A 3 57.60 18.48 -37.48
C PHE A 3 56.34 19.13 -36.81
N ASN A 4 56.23 19.53 -35.53
CA ASN A 4 57.02 20.53 -34.82
C ASN A 4 56.65 20.56 -33.32
N LYS A 5 57.68 20.77 -32.49
CA LYS A 5 57.63 21.21 -31.08
C LYS A 5 57.36 22.73 -31.02
N THR A 6 56.96 23.28 -29.86
CA THR A 6 57.78 24.25 -29.07
C THR A 6 57.05 24.73 -27.79
N PHE A 7 57.70 24.47 -26.66
CA PHE A 7 57.82 25.20 -25.37
C PHE A 7 56.92 26.40 -25.04
N LEU A 8 56.46 26.46 -23.78
CA LEU A 8 57.07 27.36 -22.77
C LEU A 8 56.72 26.93 -21.33
N THR A 9 57.74 26.51 -20.61
CA THR A 9 57.80 26.47 -19.14
C THR A 9 58.35 27.80 -18.64
N LEU A 10 57.66 28.41 -17.67
CA LEU A 10 58.21 29.45 -16.81
C LEU A 10 58.00 29.00 -15.37
N GLY A 11 59.08 28.55 -14.74
CA GLY A 11 59.15 28.37 -13.30
C GLY A 11 59.56 29.68 -12.64
N LEU A 12 58.95 29.98 -11.49
CA LEU A 12 59.60 30.74 -10.44
C LEU A 12 59.15 30.17 -9.09
N ALA A 13 60.16 29.78 -8.33
CA ALA A 13 60.10 29.13 -7.03
C ALA A 13 59.72 30.13 -5.93
N ALA A 14 59.05 29.64 -4.87
CA ALA A 14 59.59 29.68 -3.49
C ALA A 14 58.59 29.11 -2.47
N THR A 15 59.00 27.99 -1.86
CA THR A 15 58.89 27.62 -0.44
C THR A 15 57.56 27.74 0.30
N LEU A 16 57.05 26.59 0.77
CA LEU A 16 56.59 26.43 2.16
C LEU A 16 56.62 24.95 2.59
N LEU A 17 57.61 24.67 3.46
CA LEU A 17 57.68 23.68 4.53
C LEU A 17 56.95 22.32 4.39
N GLN A 18 57.78 21.28 4.29
CA GLN A 18 57.45 19.88 4.59
C GLN A 18 57.10 19.69 6.07
N MET A 19 56.07 18.88 6.33
CA MET A 19 56.04 17.92 7.43
C MET A 19 55.36 16.62 6.97
N PRO A 20 55.71 15.47 7.56
CA PRO A 20 56.02 14.27 6.81
C PRO A 20 54.80 13.36 6.58
N THR A 21 54.69 12.88 5.35
CA THR A 21 53.95 11.68 4.99
C THR A 21 54.65 10.46 5.59
N SER A 22 54.13 9.93 6.70
CA SER A 22 54.39 8.55 7.10
C SER A 22 53.49 7.63 6.28
N SER A 23 54.01 7.22 5.14
CA SER A 23 53.52 6.07 4.38
C SER A 23 53.68 4.81 5.22
N PHE A 24 52.58 4.32 5.79
CA PHE A 24 52.51 2.90 6.12
C PHE A 24 52.01 2.17 4.88
N ALA A 25 52.93 1.42 4.26
CA ALA A 25 52.63 0.41 3.29
C ALA A 25 51.58 -0.56 3.87
N GLN A 26 50.37 -0.51 3.33
CA GLN A 26 49.34 -1.51 3.62
C GLN A 26 49.59 -2.72 2.73
N ASN A 27 49.78 -3.85 3.41
CA ASN A 27 49.82 -5.19 2.84
C ASN A 27 48.70 -5.44 1.81
N ALA A 28 49.05 -6.17 0.76
CA ALA A 28 48.14 -6.79 -0.18
C ALA A 28 47.09 -7.65 0.57
N GLY A 29 45.83 -7.22 0.51
CA GLY A 29 44.69 -7.82 1.21
C GLY A 29 43.62 -6.79 1.58
N GLY A 30 43.23 -5.91 0.65
CA GLY A 30 42.32 -4.80 0.92
C GLY A 30 40.91 -5.28 1.28
N LYS A 31 40.47 -5.05 2.53
CA LYS A 31 39.06 -5.23 2.93
C LYS A 31 38.18 -4.31 2.08
N ARG A 32 37.35 -4.89 1.21
CA ARG A 32 36.28 -4.19 0.49
C ARG A 32 35.45 -3.37 1.49
N GLN A 33 35.35 -2.05 1.29
CA GLN A 33 34.51 -1.18 2.11
C GLN A 33 33.04 -1.49 1.83
N ASN A 34 32.23 -1.65 2.89
CA ASN A 34 30.80 -1.89 2.74
C ASN A 34 30.12 -0.66 2.10
N PRO A 35 29.51 -0.80 0.91
CA PRO A 35 28.96 0.33 0.15
C PRO A 35 27.74 0.99 0.81
N LEU A 36 27.07 0.31 1.74
CA LEU A 36 25.91 0.84 2.46
C LEU A 36 26.31 1.80 3.61
N LEU A 37 27.57 1.75 4.06
CA LEU A 37 28.08 2.60 5.14
C LEU A 37 28.43 4.03 4.69
N VAL A 38 28.53 4.26 3.38
CA VAL A 38 28.92 5.55 2.80
C VAL A 38 27.82 6.09 1.88
N LYS A 39 27.78 7.40 1.67
CA LYS A 39 26.84 7.99 0.72
C LYS A 39 27.28 7.60 -0.69
N SER A 40 26.34 7.12 -1.51
CA SER A 40 26.63 6.76 -2.90
C SER A 40 27.07 7.97 -3.70
N SER A 41 28.07 7.78 -4.56
CA SER A 41 28.53 8.79 -5.52
C SER A 41 27.74 8.77 -6.84
N LEU A 42 26.82 7.82 -7.01
CA LEU A 42 25.93 7.79 -8.17
C LEU A 42 25.00 9.00 -8.15
N PRO A 43 24.45 9.40 -9.32
CA PRO A 43 23.46 10.47 -9.40
C PRO A 43 22.37 10.33 -8.33
N PHE A 44 22.00 11.45 -7.70
CA PHE A 44 21.00 11.53 -6.63
C PHE A 44 21.33 10.74 -5.34
N GLY A 45 22.49 10.06 -5.28
CA GLY A 45 22.81 9.12 -4.20
C GLY A 45 22.18 7.74 -4.41
N ALA A 46 21.88 7.36 -5.64
CA ALA A 46 21.29 6.06 -5.98
C ALA A 46 22.04 4.87 -5.36
N PRO A 47 21.34 3.84 -4.86
CA PRO A 47 21.99 2.61 -4.42
C PRO A 47 22.80 1.99 -5.55
N ASP A 48 24.08 1.73 -5.31
CA ASP A 48 24.95 1.07 -6.28
C ASP A 48 24.77 -0.45 -6.20
N PHE A 49 23.69 -0.95 -6.80
CA PHE A 49 23.36 -2.38 -6.82
C PHE A 49 24.43 -3.24 -7.51
N SER A 50 25.33 -2.65 -8.31
CA SER A 50 26.48 -3.36 -8.88
C SER A 50 27.54 -3.70 -7.83
N LYS A 51 27.56 -2.94 -6.73
CA LYS A 51 28.51 -3.13 -5.63
C LYS A 51 27.88 -3.82 -4.43
N ILE A 52 26.63 -3.54 -4.08
CA ILE A 52 25.99 -4.08 -2.86
C ILE A 52 25.92 -5.61 -2.93
N GLN A 53 26.38 -6.28 -1.87
CA GLN A 53 26.28 -7.73 -1.69
C GLN A 53 25.35 -8.05 -0.52
N GLU A 54 24.71 -9.21 -0.55
CA GLU A 54 23.79 -9.63 0.53
C GLU A 54 24.47 -9.67 1.90
N SER A 55 25.76 -10.01 1.94
CA SER A 55 26.58 -10.00 3.16
C SER A 55 26.86 -8.61 3.74
N ASP A 56 26.56 -7.53 3.01
CA ASP A 56 26.76 -6.16 3.48
C ASP A 56 25.67 -5.70 4.44
N TYR A 57 24.47 -6.29 4.38
CA TYR A 57 23.30 -5.76 5.11
C TYR A 57 23.46 -5.85 6.62
N LEU A 58 23.74 -7.04 7.16
CA LEU A 58 23.82 -7.22 8.61
C LEU A 58 24.88 -6.28 9.25
N PRO A 59 26.14 -6.23 8.76
CA PRO A 59 27.13 -5.28 9.29
C PRO A 59 26.70 -3.81 9.15
N ALA A 60 25.97 -3.46 8.09
CA ALA A 60 25.46 -2.10 7.89
C ALA A 60 24.35 -1.74 8.88
N PHE A 61 23.45 -2.68 9.19
CA PHE A 61 22.45 -2.52 10.24
C PHE A 61 23.09 -2.38 11.62
N GLU A 62 24.04 -3.25 11.97
CA GLU A 62 24.78 -3.15 13.25
C GLU A 62 25.47 -1.80 13.42
N ALA A 63 26.09 -1.28 12.35
CA ALA A 63 26.72 0.03 12.34
C ALA A 63 25.69 1.17 12.48
N GLY A 64 24.59 1.13 11.72
CA GLY A 64 23.51 2.12 11.78
C GLY A 64 22.85 2.18 13.15
N ILE A 65 22.56 1.02 13.75
CA ILE A 65 21.99 0.91 15.10
C ILE A 65 22.96 1.48 16.14
N LYS A 66 24.25 1.12 16.04
CA LYS A 66 25.29 1.65 16.94
C LYS A 66 25.40 3.17 16.85
N GLU A 67 25.40 3.72 15.64
CA GLU A 67 25.44 5.16 15.41
C GLU A 67 24.21 5.86 15.99
N GLN A 68 23.01 5.33 15.75
CA GLN A 68 21.78 5.91 16.27
C GLN A 68 21.74 5.87 17.80
N ARG A 69 22.11 4.74 18.42
CA ARG A 69 22.26 4.65 19.88
C ARG A 69 23.20 5.74 20.41
N ALA A 70 24.36 5.92 19.78
CA ALA A 70 25.32 6.95 20.18
C ALA A 70 24.74 8.37 20.02
N ASN A 71 23.98 8.64 18.96
CA ASN A 71 23.31 9.93 18.75
C ASN A 71 22.22 10.19 19.80
N ILE A 72 21.40 9.18 20.12
CA ILE A 72 20.41 9.28 21.22
C ILE A 72 21.10 9.53 22.56
N GLN A 73 22.21 8.84 22.84
CA GLN A 73 23.00 9.07 24.06
C GLN A 73 23.48 10.51 24.17
N LYS A 74 23.98 11.11 23.07
CA LYS A 74 24.37 12.54 23.04
C LYS A 74 23.20 13.47 23.35
N ILE A 75 21.99 13.15 22.89
CA ILE A 75 20.79 13.96 23.18
C ILE A 75 20.48 13.91 24.67
N ILE A 76 20.38 12.70 25.25
CA ILE A 76 20.00 12.55 26.66
C ILE A 76 21.09 13.01 27.64
N SER A 77 22.37 12.95 27.25
CA SER A 77 23.49 13.42 28.07
C SER A 77 23.76 14.93 27.94
N ASN A 78 23.04 15.64 27.06
CA ASN A 78 23.27 17.06 26.83
C ASN A 78 22.80 17.88 28.04
N LYS A 79 23.76 18.49 28.76
CA LYS A 79 23.49 19.30 29.96
C LYS A 79 22.80 20.63 29.66
N LYS A 80 22.77 21.08 28.40
CA LYS A 80 22.04 22.29 28.01
C LYS A 80 20.53 22.04 28.09
N LYS A 81 19.80 23.10 28.43
CA LYS A 81 18.34 23.15 28.39
C LYS A 81 17.82 22.59 27.04
N PRO A 82 16.82 21.68 27.03
CA PRO A 82 16.30 21.14 25.79
C PRO A 82 15.73 22.25 24.90
N THR A 83 16.10 22.21 23.61
CA THR A 83 15.58 23.10 22.57
C THR A 83 15.23 22.28 21.34
N PHE A 84 14.50 22.87 20.39
CA PHE A 84 14.25 22.27 19.09
C PHE A 84 15.54 21.72 18.45
N GLN A 85 16.61 22.52 18.38
CA GLN A 85 17.85 22.13 17.70
C GLN A 85 18.57 20.98 18.39
N ASN A 86 18.68 20.99 19.72
CA ASN A 86 19.49 20.01 20.45
C ASN A 86 18.74 18.73 20.83
N THR A 87 17.43 18.67 20.56
CA THR A 87 16.56 17.55 20.95
C THR A 87 15.71 17.08 19.77
N ILE A 88 14.81 17.91 19.23
CA ILE A 88 13.90 17.49 18.14
C ILE A 88 14.66 17.28 16.83
N LEU A 89 15.42 18.28 16.38
CA LEU A 89 16.23 18.18 15.17
C LEU A 89 17.37 17.15 15.33
N ALA A 90 17.95 17.06 16.52
CA ALA A 90 18.96 16.06 16.82
C ALA A 90 18.39 14.63 16.73
N TYR A 91 17.15 14.43 17.17
CA TYR A 91 16.43 13.15 17.06
C TYR A 91 16.09 12.81 15.61
N GLU A 92 15.55 13.78 14.85
CA GLU A 92 15.30 13.64 13.40
C GLU A 92 16.55 13.13 12.66
N ASN A 93 17.72 13.66 12.99
CA ASN A 93 18.98 13.30 12.35
C ASN A 93 19.66 12.05 12.94
N SER A 94 19.12 11.45 14.00
CA SER A 94 19.84 10.45 14.80
C SER A 94 20.09 9.15 14.04
N GLY A 95 19.22 8.78 13.10
CA GLY A 95 19.22 7.48 12.40
C GLY A 95 19.51 7.56 10.90
N MET A 96 20.13 8.62 10.38
CA MET A 96 20.33 8.83 8.92
C MET A 96 21.00 7.65 8.19
N LEU A 97 22.01 7.01 8.80
CA LEU A 97 22.64 5.83 8.23
C LEU A 97 21.68 4.64 8.22
N LEU A 98 21.00 4.39 9.34
CA LEU A 98 20.06 3.28 9.48
C LEU A 98 18.88 3.42 8.51
N ASP A 99 18.35 4.62 8.31
CA ASP A 99 17.29 4.92 7.33
C ASP A 99 17.71 4.51 5.92
N ARG A 100 18.91 4.93 5.48
CA ARG A 100 19.46 4.58 4.16
C ARG A 100 19.60 3.06 3.96
N VAL A 101 20.15 2.37 4.96
CA VAL A 101 20.32 0.91 4.91
C VAL A 101 18.96 0.22 4.86
N SER A 102 18.03 0.67 5.71
CA SER A 102 16.68 0.11 5.82
C SER A 102 15.88 0.26 4.53
N ASN A 103 15.90 1.44 3.91
CA ASN A 103 15.16 1.70 2.68
C ASN A 103 15.60 0.78 1.53
N VAL A 104 16.91 0.56 1.38
CA VAL A 104 17.44 -0.38 0.37
C VAL A 104 17.08 -1.83 0.71
N PHE A 105 17.32 -2.23 1.96
CA PHE A 105 17.11 -3.61 2.39
C PHE A 105 15.64 -4.03 2.29
N PHE A 106 14.72 -3.24 2.84
CA PHE A 106 13.30 -3.58 2.82
C PHE A 106 12.68 -3.45 1.43
N GLY A 107 13.26 -2.63 0.56
CA GLY A 107 12.99 -2.66 -0.88
C GLY A 107 13.26 -4.03 -1.48
N LEU A 108 14.42 -4.63 -1.20
CA LEU A 108 14.73 -5.99 -1.68
C LEU A 108 13.92 -7.08 -0.98
N THR A 109 13.64 -6.98 0.32
CA THR A 109 12.82 -8.01 1.00
C THR A 109 11.41 -8.13 0.41
N SER A 110 10.90 -7.09 -0.25
CA SER A 110 9.60 -7.09 -0.91
C SER A 110 9.69 -7.41 -2.41
N ALA A 111 10.69 -6.84 -3.10
CA ALA A 111 10.79 -6.93 -4.57
C ALA A 111 11.68 -8.07 -5.07
N HIS A 112 12.71 -8.47 -4.33
CA HIS A 112 13.69 -9.47 -4.76
C HIS A 112 14.32 -10.20 -3.56
N LYS A 113 13.48 -10.91 -2.81
CA LYS A 113 13.86 -11.67 -1.62
C LYS A 113 14.54 -12.98 -2.01
N THR A 114 15.86 -12.93 -2.13
CA THR A 114 16.73 -14.11 -2.29
C THR A 114 16.92 -14.83 -0.94
N PRO A 115 17.48 -16.06 -0.92
CA PRO A 115 17.77 -16.76 0.33
C PRO A 115 18.68 -15.99 1.29
N GLY A 116 19.71 -15.29 0.79
CA GLY A 116 20.59 -14.51 1.68
C GLY A 116 19.94 -13.22 2.19
N ILE A 117 19.06 -12.56 1.43
CA ILE A 117 18.22 -11.47 1.95
C ILE A 117 17.27 -11.97 3.04
N ALA A 118 16.66 -13.15 2.86
CA ALA A 118 15.79 -13.74 3.87
C ALA A 118 16.54 -14.07 5.17
N GLU A 119 17.76 -14.63 5.07
CA GLU A 119 18.61 -14.92 6.21
C GLU A 119 19.09 -13.65 6.93
N ALA A 120 19.45 -12.60 6.17
CA ALA A 120 19.75 -11.30 6.73
C ALA A 120 18.55 -10.72 7.48
N GLN A 121 17.33 -10.84 6.92
CA GLN A 121 16.12 -10.32 7.54
C GLN A 121 15.86 -11.00 8.90
N LYS A 122 16.05 -12.33 8.98
CA LYS A 122 15.89 -13.09 10.22
C LYS A 122 16.79 -12.57 11.35
N LYS A 123 17.99 -12.10 11.02
CA LYS A 123 18.96 -11.56 11.99
C LYS A 123 18.73 -10.08 12.31
N VAL A 124 18.34 -9.29 11.31
CA VAL A 124 18.15 -7.84 11.44
C VAL A 124 16.87 -7.49 12.18
N MET A 125 15.77 -8.24 11.97
CA MET A 125 14.47 -7.91 12.55
C MET A 125 14.51 -7.79 14.09
N PRO A 126 15.08 -8.77 14.85
CA PRO A 126 15.20 -8.63 16.31
C PRO A 126 16.00 -7.39 16.74
N LEU A 127 17.10 -7.09 16.05
CA LEU A 127 17.96 -5.94 16.37
C LEU A 127 17.22 -4.59 16.19
N LEU A 128 16.38 -4.48 15.16
CA LEU A 128 15.56 -3.30 14.93
C LEU A 128 14.44 -3.17 15.97
N THR A 129 13.77 -4.29 16.32
CA THR A 129 12.77 -4.31 17.38
C THR A 129 13.35 -3.88 18.72
N ASP A 130 14.55 -4.37 19.06
CA ASP A 130 15.25 -3.98 20.29
C ASP A 130 15.55 -2.47 20.31
N LEU A 131 16.07 -1.92 19.20
CA LEU A 131 16.33 -0.49 19.09
C LEU A 131 15.05 0.35 19.20
N ASP A 132 13.96 -0.06 18.54
CA ASP A 132 12.68 0.64 18.59
C ASP A 132 12.10 0.67 20.01
N ASN A 133 12.17 -0.46 20.72
CA ASN A 133 11.80 -0.55 22.14
C ASN A 133 12.68 0.34 23.01
N GLU A 134 14.01 0.31 22.81
CA GLU A 134 14.96 1.15 23.55
C GLU A 134 14.64 2.63 23.39
N ILE A 135 14.28 3.08 22.18
CA ILE A 135 13.95 4.49 21.90
C ILE A 135 12.56 4.83 22.45
N SER A 136 11.55 4.04 22.13
CA SER A 136 10.14 4.30 22.48
C SER A 136 9.92 4.34 23.99
N PHE A 137 10.64 3.50 24.76
CA PHE A 137 10.57 3.47 26.22
C PHE A 137 11.68 4.29 26.91
N ASN A 138 12.43 5.12 26.18
CA ASN A 138 13.46 5.97 26.78
C ASN A 138 12.86 7.19 27.49
N GLN A 139 12.61 7.06 28.79
CA GLN A 139 12.03 8.14 29.59
C GLN A 139 12.85 9.44 29.55
N LYS A 140 14.18 9.35 29.60
CA LYS A 140 15.06 10.53 29.56
C LYS A 140 14.98 11.28 28.22
N LEU A 141 14.89 10.53 27.12
CA LEU A 141 14.69 11.11 25.80
C LEU A 141 13.32 11.79 25.72
N PHE A 142 12.27 11.10 26.17
CA PHE A 142 10.92 11.65 26.16
C PHE A 142 10.78 12.90 27.03
N GLU A 143 11.39 12.94 28.22
CA GLU A 143 11.40 14.13 29.09
C GLU A 143 11.96 15.36 28.35
N ARG A 144 13.02 15.19 27.56
CA ARG A 144 13.57 16.28 26.75
C ARG A 144 12.65 16.69 25.61
N ILE A 145 12.06 15.73 24.90
CA ILE A 145 11.09 15.98 23.82
C ILE A 145 9.87 16.72 24.37
N LYS A 146 9.31 16.22 25.48
CA LYS A 146 8.20 16.83 26.21
C LYS A 146 8.58 18.24 26.68
N TYR A 147 9.79 18.46 27.17
CA TYR A 147 10.24 19.79 27.56
C TYR A 147 10.12 20.79 26.40
N VAL A 148 10.61 20.42 25.21
CA VAL A 148 10.50 21.27 24.00
C VAL A 148 9.03 21.48 23.61
N TYR A 149 8.22 20.41 23.66
CA TYR A 149 6.79 20.50 23.37
C TYR A 149 6.06 21.45 24.34
N ASP A 150 6.32 21.37 25.64
CA ASP A 150 5.64 22.20 26.64
C ASP A 150 6.10 23.68 26.60
N HIS A 151 7.37 23.95 26.27
CA HIS A 151 7.96 25.29 26.47
C HIS A 151 8.34 26.06 25.19
N GLU A 152 8.56 25.37 24.07
CA GLU A 152 8.95 25.99 22.79
C GLU A 152 7.89 25.85 21.71
N TYR A 153 7.01 24.84 21.77
CA TYR A 153 6.04 24.54 20.71
C TYR A 153 5.18 25.73 20.27
N SER A 154 4.74 26.57 21.21
CA SER A 154 3.93 27.77 20.92
C SER A 154 4.67 28.85 20.11
N LYS A 155 6.01 28.81 20.12
CA LYS A 155 6.91 29.74 19.41
C LYS A 155 7.38 29.19 18.06
N LEU A 156 7.37 27.86 17.89
CA LEU A 156 7.72 27.20 16.63
C LEU A 156 6.68 27.51 15.55
N LYS A 157 7.10 27.51 14.29
CA LYS A 157 6.26 27.80 13.13
C LYS A 157 6.52 26.80 12.01
N GLY A 158 5.55 26.65 11.11
CA GLY A 158 5.67 25.78 9.93
C GLY A 158 6.08 24.35 10.30
N GLU A 159 7.05 23.82 9.56
CA GLU A 159 7.50 22.44 9.71
C GLU A 159 8.17 22.15 11.05
N ASP A 160 8.86 23.10 11.68
CA ASP A 160 9.50 22.88 12.99
C ASP A 160 8.43 22.55 14.06
N LYS A 161 7.31 23.28 14.00
CA LYS A 161 6.16 23.04 14.86
C LYS A 161 5.56 21.66 14.57
N ARG A 162 5.33 21.35 13.29
CA ARG A 162 4.74 20.07 12.88
C ARG A 162 5.62 18.86 13.23
N LEU A 163 6.92 18.95 13.01
CA LEU A 163 7.89 17.90 13.37
C LEU A 163 7.87 17.64 14.89
N THR A 164 7.88 18.72 15.67
CA THR A 164 7.81 18.63 17.15
C THR A 164 6.51 17.95 17.60
N GLU A 165 5.37 18.31 16.99
CA GLU A 165 4.08 17.68 17.27
C GLU A 165 4.08 16.19 16.93
N VAL A 166 4.54 15.82 15.72
CA VAL A 166 4.56 14.43 15.24
C VAL A 166 5.44 13.56 16.13
N ILE A 167 6.65 14.02 16.44
CA ILE A 167 7.56 13.28 17.33
C ILE A 167 6.94 13.15 18.72
N TYR A 168 6.50 14.25 19.33
CA TYR A 168 5.91 14.21 20.67
C TYR A 168 4.70 13.26 20.74
N LYS A 169 3.73 13.41 19.82
CA LYS A 169 2.55 12.55 19.77
C LYS A 169 2.90 11.09 19.50
N GLY A 170 3.95 10.81 18.71
CA GLY A 170 4.47 9.45 18.51
C GLY A 170 4.88 8.77 19.83
N PHE A 171 5.64 9.48 20.68
CA PHE A 171 6.02 8.98 22.00
C PHE A 171 4.81 8.84 22.93
N VAL A 172 3.93 9.85 22.98
CA VAL A 172 2.71 9.80 23.81
C VAL A 172 1.87 8.58 23.45
N ARG A 173 1.63 8.35 22.16
CA ARG A 173 0.83 7.22 21.67
C ARG A 173 1.46 5.85 21.92
N SER A 174 2.78 5.81 22.11
CA SER A 174 3.53 4.62 22.51
C SER A 174 3.51 4.39 24.02
N GLY A 175 2.86 5.28 24.78
CA GLY A 175 2.65 5.16 26.22
C GLY A 175 3.64 5.94 27.07
N ALA A 176 4.41 6.87 26.51
CA ALA A 176 5.44 7.60 27.26
C ALA A 176 4.92 8.49 28.42
N LEU A 177 3.61 8.78 28.45
CA LEU A 177 2.94 9.48 29.57
C LEU A 177 2.28 8.54 30.59
N LEU A 178 2.30 7.23 30.37
CA LEU A 178 1.68 6.28 31.28
C LEU A 178 2.48 6.17 32.59
N SER A 179 1.78 5.85 33.69
CA SER A 179 2.45 5.43 34.92
C SER A 179 3.27 4.15 34.66
N PRO A 180 4.29 3.85 35.48
CA PRO A 180 5.05 2.62 35.35
C PRO A 180 4.17 1.37 35.32
N GLU A 181 3.09 1.29 36.13
CA GLU A 181 2.20 0.14 36.10
C GLU A 181 1.41 0.03 34.79
N LYS A 182 0.86 1.16 34.30
CA LYS A 182 0.13 1.19 33.03
C LYS A 182 1.04 0.89 31.84
N MET A 183 2.29 1.36 31.87
CA MET A 183 3.28 1.06 30.83
C MET A 183 3.63 -0.43 30.82
N GLU A 184 3.80 -1.05 31.99
CA GLU A 184 4.04 -2.49 32.07
C GLU A 184 2.84 -3.29 31.55
N ARG A 185 1.61 -2.89 31.92
CA ARG A 185 0.40 -3.50 31.36
C ARG A 185 0.31 -3.33 29.83
N MET A 186 0.65 -2.14 29.32
CA MET A 186 0.69 -1.87 27.88
C MET A 186 1.66 -2.81 27.15
N LYS A 187 2.84 -3.09 27.74
CA LYS A 187 3.80 -4.07 27.19
C LYS A 187 3.20 -5.46 27.13
N GLN A 188 2.60 -5.93 28.23
CA GLN A 188 1.94 -7.25 28.28
C GLN A 188 0.84 -7.38 27.23
N ILE A 189 0.02 -6.34 27.05
CA ILE A 189 -1.03 -6.29 26.02
C ILE A 189 -0.41 -6.37 24.62
N ASN A 190 0.60 -5.56 24.32
CA ASN A 190 1.23 -5.54 23.00
C ASN A 190 1.90 -6.89 22.68
N THR A 191 2.59 -7.50 23.66
CA THR A 191 3.18 -8.85 23.52
C THR A 191 2.09 -9.88 23.24
N ARG A 192 1.02 -9.91 24.05
CA ARG A 192 -0.06 -10.89 23.87
C ARG A 192 -0.80 -10.72 22.55
N ILE A 193 -1.06 -9.48 22.12
CA ILE A 193 -1.63 -9.21 20.80
C ILE A 193 -0.69 -9.76 19.71
N SER A 194 0.62 -9.52 19.81
CA SER A 194 1.60 -10.03 18.83
C SER A 194 1.57 -11.56 18.76
N ASP A 195 1.56 -12.25 19.90
CA ASP A 195 1.45 -13.72 19.96
C ASP A 195 0.15 -14.23 19.34
N LEU A 196 -0.97 -13.54 19.58
CA LEU A 196 -2.28 -13.89 19.01
C LEU A 196 -2.33 -13.62 17.51
N GLN A 197 -1.68 -12.56 17.03
CA GLN A 197 -1.56 -12.26 15.61
C GLN A 197 -0.71 -13.29 14.88
N GLU A 198 0.36 -13.80 15.51
CA GLU A 198 1.13 -14.93 14.98
C GLU A 198 0.28 -16.20 14.94
N GLN A 199 -0.45 -16.52 16.02
CA GLN A 199 -1.37 -17.65 16.04
C GLN A 199 -2.44 -17.56 14.95
N PHE A 200 -3.04 -16.38 14.77
CA PHE A 200 -3.99 -16.12 13.67
C PHE A 200 -3.33 -16.30 12.30
N GLY A 201 -2.13 -15.74 12.12
CA GLY A 201 -1.34 -15.81 10.90
C GLY A 201 -0.88 -17.22 10.53
N ASN A 202 -0.79 -18.13 11.50
CA ASN A 202 -0.52 -19.55 11.27
C ASN A 202 -1.82 -20.35 11.05
N LEU A 203 -2.85 -20.08 11.85
CA LEU A 203 -4.11 -20.83 11.82
C LEU A 203 -4.92 -20.54 10.56
N LEU A 204 -5.03 -19.29 10.12
CA LEU A 204 -5.85 -18.92 8.96
C LEU A 204 -5.34 -19.55 7.64
N PRO A 205 -4.04 -19.55 7.32
CA PRO A 205 -3.55 -20.28 6.14
C PRO A 205 -3.77 -21.79 6.26
N ALA A 206 -3.58 -22.40 7.43
CA ALA A 206 -3.84 -23.82 7.64
C ALA A 206 -5.33 -24.16 7.42
N ALA A 207 -6.22 -23.32 7.95
CA ALA A 207 -7.66 -23.38 7.77
C ALA A 207 -8.06 -23.26 6.29
N THR A 208 -7.45 -22.31 5.58
CA THR A 208 -7.67 -22.09 4.13
C THR A 208 -7.21 -23.29 3.30
N ASN A 209 -6.04 -23.87 3.63
CA ASN A 209 -5.53 -25.07 2.96
C ASN A 209 -6.39 -26.32 3.26
N ASN A 210 -7.01 -26.39 4.45
CA ASN A 210 -7.93 -27.46 4.77
C ASN A 210 -9.28 -27.33 4.05
N ALA A 211 -9.74 -26.09 3.81
CA ALA A 211 -11.00 -25.79 3.15
C ALA A 211 -10.99 -26.07 1.63
N VAL A 212 -9.86 -26.51 1.06
CA VAL A 212 -9.74 -26.88 -0.36
C VAL A 212 -10.82 -27.87 -0.78
N VAL A 213 -11.45 -27.61 -1.92
CA VAL A 213 -12.51 -28.47 -2.46
C VAL A 213 -11.91 -29.45 -3.46
N TRP A 214 -11.89 -30.73 -3.09
CA TRP A 214 -11.40 -31.82 -3.94
C TRP A 214 -12.43 -32.23 -4.99
N VAL A 215 -11.97 -32.45 -6.22
CA VAL A 215 -12.81 -32.74 -7.39
C VAL A 215 -12.28 -33.99 -8.10
N ASN A 216 -13.18 -34.95 -8.36
CA ASN A 216 -12.80 -36.30 -8.81
C ASN A 216 -12.71 -36.44 -10.33
N SER A 217 -13.37 -35.56 -11.07
CA SER A 217 -13.54 -35.67 -12.52
C SER A 217 -13.36 -34.33 -13.23
N LYS A 218 -12.89 -34.35 -14.50
CA LYS A 218 -12.74 -33.11 -15.29
C LYS A 218 -14.12 -32.52 -15.62
N GLU A 219 -15.13 -33.38 -15.74
CA GLU A 219 -16.51 -33.07 -16.07
C GLU A 219 -17.16 -32.17 -15.01
N GLU A 220 -16.83 -32.36 -13.73
CA GLU A 220 -17.29 -31.49 -12.64
C GLU A 220 -16.79 -30.04 -12.77
N LEU A 221 -15.68 -29.82 -13.48
CA LEU A 221 -15.07 -28.51 -13.74
C LEU A 221 -15.60 -27.84 -15.03
N ALA A 222 -16.71 -28.33 -15.58
CA ALA A 222 -17.29 -27.78 -16.81
C ALA A 222 -17.45 -26.26 -16.76
N GLY A 223 -17.03 -25.60 -17.85
CA GLY A 223 -17.05 -24.15 -18.04
C GLY A 223 -15.76 -23.42 -17.67
N LEU A 224 -14.86 -24.05 -16.90
CA LEU A 224 -13.51 -23.52 -16.68
C LEU A 224 -12.65 -23.60 -17.96
N SER A 225 -11.68 -22.71 -18.09
CA SER A 225 -10.70 -22.78 -19.18
C SER A 225 -9.75 -23.97 -18.99
N ASP A 226 -9.12 -24.46 -20.06
CA ASP A 226 -8.10 -25.52 -19.93
C ASP A 226 -6.93 -25.09 -19.03
N ALA A 227 -6.62 -23.79 -19.00
CA ALA A 227 -5.60 -23.22 -18.11
C ALA A 227 -6.02 -23.32 -16.63
N ASP A 228 -7.27 -22.97 -16.31
CA ASP A 228 -7.80 -23.10 -14.94
C ASP A 228 -7.85 -24.57 -14.50
N ILE A 229 -8.27 -25.48 -15.39
CA ILE A 229 -8.31 -26.93 -15.11
C ILE A 229 -6.89 -27.46 -14.86
N ALA A 230 -5.91 -27.05 -15.67
CA ALA A 230 -4.51 -27.41 -15.47
C ALA A 230 -3.98 -26.88 -14.13
N GLN A 231 -4.38 -25.67 -13.73
CA GLN A 231 -4.03 -25.11 -12.43
C GLN A 231 -4.67 -25.92 -11.28
N CYS A 232 -5.96 -26.27 -11.37
CA CYS A 232 -6.64 -27.12 -10.39
C CYS A 232 -5.95 -28.49 -10.20
N LYS A 233 -5.44 -29.07 -11.29
CA LYS A 233 -4.67 -30.32 -11.25
C LYS A 233 -3.34 -30.13 -10.52
N LYS A 234 -2.60 -29.07 -10.89
CA LYS A 234 -1.32 -28.75 -10.27
C LYS A 234 -1.46 -28.45 -8.78
N ASP A 235 -2.52 -27.77 -8.38
CA ASP A 235 -2.82 -27.49 -6.98
C ASP A 235 -3.07 -28.80 -6.22
N ALA A 236 -3.83 -29.74 -6.81
CA ALA A 236 -4.06 -31.04 -6.22
C ALA A 236 -2.76 -31.85 -6.04
N GLU A 237 -1.88 -31.83 -7.04
CA GLU A 237 -0.55 -32.43 -6.97
C GLU A 237 0.29 -31.84 -5.83
N SER A 238 0.26 -30.51 -5.67
CA SER A 238 0.98 -29.81 -4.62
C SER A 238 0.44 -30.09 -3.21
N LEU A 239 -0.83 -30.47 -3.11
CA LEU A 239 -1.54 -30.74 -1.85
C LEU A 239 -1.70 -32.24 -1.56
N GLY A 240 -0.94 -33.10 -2.27
CA GLY A 240 -0.83 -34.52 -1.95
C GLY A 240 -1.83 -35.44 -2.67
N ASN A 241 -2.44 -35.00 -3.78
CA ASN A 241 -3.24 -35.83 -4.70
C ASN A 241 -4.39 -36.62 -4.04
N LYS A 242 -5.15 -36.00 -3.11
CA LYS A 242 -6.35 -36.65 -2.54
C LYS A 242 -7.45 -36.88 -3.58
N ALA A 243 -7.45 -36.10 -4.66
CA ALA A 243 -8.24 -36.28 -5.88
C ALA A 243 -7.44 -35.73 -7.08
N PRO A 244 -7.83 -36.03 -8.34
CA PRO A 244 -7.13 -35.55 -9.53
C PRO A 244 -7.10 -34.02 -9.71
N TYR A 245 -8.07 -33.30 -9.12
CA TYR A 245 -8.15 -31.85 -9.16
C TYR A 245 -8.56 -31.31 -7.79
N CYS A 246 -8.23 -30.05 -7.53
CA CYS A 246 -8.79 -29.32 -6.41
C CYS A 246 -8.98 -27.84 -6.74
N ILE A 247 -9.93 -27.21 -6.05
CA ILE A 247 -10.15 -25.77 -6.07
C ILE A 247 -9.65 -25.20 -4.75
N VAL A 248 -8.60 -24.39 -4.82
CA VAL A 248 -8.06 -23.66 -3.67
C VAL A 248 -8.92 -22.46 -3.32
N ILE A 249 -9.02 -22.15 -2.03
CA ILE A 249 -9.80 -21.01 -1.53
C ILE A 249 -8.89 -19.79 -1.43
N VAL A 250 -9.35 -18.65 -1.96
CA VAL A 250 -8.66 -17.36 -1.83
C VAL A 250 -9.16 -16.58 -0.61
N ASN A 251 -8.47 -15.49 -0.26
CA ASN A 251 -8.68 -14.75 0.97
C ASN A 251 -10.02 -13.99 1.08
N THR A 252 -10.74 -13.75 -0.01
CA THR A 252 -12.04 -13.06 0.00
C THR A 252 -13.20 -14.02 0.23
N THR A 253 -14.36 -13.51 0.63
CA THR A 253 -15.60 -14.31 0.69
C THR A 253 -15.94 -14.90 -0.67
N GLN A 254 -15.87 -14.08 -1.71
CA GLN A 254 -16.14 -14.51 -3.08
C GLN A 254 -14.92 -15.14 -3.72
N GLN A 255 -15.20 -16.13 -4.57
CA GLN A 255 -14.21 -16.95 -5.24
C GLN A 255 -14.39 -16.76 -6.74
N ALA A 256 -13.40 -16.15 -7.41
CA ALA A 256 -13.52 -15.76 -8.83
C ALA A 256 -13.82 -16.95 -9.78
N ILE A 257 -13.39 -18.16 -9.39
CA ILE A 257 -13.65 -19.40 -10.13
C ILE A 257 -15.14 -19.71 -10.30
N LEU A 258 -16.00 -19.21 -9.40
CA LEU A 258 -17.46 -19.40 -9.46
C LEU A 258 -18.07 -18.78 -10.73
N THR A 259 -17.43 -17.76 -11.30
CA THR A 259 -17.87 -17.04 -12.49
C THR A 259 -18.07 -17.96 -13.71
N ASN A 260 -17.19 -18.94 -13.89
CA ASN A 260 -17.18 -19.80 -15.07
C ASN A 260 -17.61 -21.24 -14.77
N LEU A 261 -17.78 -21.60 -13.51
CA LEU A 261 -18.05 -22.97 -13.10
C LEU A 261 -19.53 -23.34 -13.29
N GLN A 262 -19.84 -24.14 -14.30
CA GLN A 262 -21.23 -24.49 -14.66
C GLN A 262 -21.91 -25.38 -13.62
N ASN A 263 -21.15 -26.26 -12.96
CA ASN A 263 -21.68 -27.16 -11.93
C ASN A 263 -22.10 -26.37 -10.67
N ARG A 264 -23.42 -26.21 -10.48
CA ARG A 264 -24.01 -25.46 -9.36
C ARG A 264 -23.67 -26.04 -7.99
N GLU A 265 -23.64 -27.35 -7.87
CA GLU A 265 -23.30 -28.00 -6.59
C GLU A 265 -21.84 -27.78 -6.23
N LEU A 266 -20.93 -27.81 -7.22
CA LEU A 266 -19.53 -27.48 -6.97
C LEU A 266 -19.35 -26.00 -6.62
N ARG A 267 -20.10 -25.08 -7.27
CA ARG A 267 -20.14 -23.66 -6.86
C ARG A 267 -20.55 -23.51 -5.39
N ARG A 268 -21.60 -24.22 -4.97
CA ARG A 268 -22.06 -24.25 -3.58
C ARG A 268 -20.95 -24.75 -2.64
N LYS A 269 -20.29 -25.88 -2.95
CA LYS A 269 -19.20 -26.42 -2.14
C LYS A 269 -18.04 -25.43 -1.97
N VAL A 270 -17.62 -24.78 -3.06
CA VAL A 270 -16.54 -23.78 -3.05
C VAL A 270 -16.92 -22.55 -2.21
N TYR A 271 -18.14 -22.04 -2.37
CA TYR A 271 -18.62 -20.92 -1.55
C TYR A 271 -18.72 -21.26 -0.07
N MET A 272 -19.28 -22.43 0.27
CA MET A 272 -19.38 -22.88 1.66
C MET A 272 -18.01 -23.10 2.29
N ALA A 273 -17.07 -23.70 1.55
CA ALA A 273 -15.68 -23.81 1.95
C ALA A 273 -15.05 -22.45 2.24
N SER A 274 -15.32 -21.44 1.42
CA SER A 274 -14.84 -20.07 1.64
C SER A 274 -15.36 -19.48 2.95
N ILE A 275 -16.67 -19.48 3.18
CA ILE A 275 -17.27 -18.77 4.33
C ILE A 275 -17.09 -19.51 5.66
N HIS A 276 -16.94 -20.83 5.65
CA HIS A 276 -16.78 -21.66 6.85
C HIS A 276 -15.33 -22.06 7.13
N ARG A 277 -14.35 -21.50 6.40
CA ARG A 277 -12.95 -21.96 6.49
C ARG A 277 -12.35 -21.88 7.89
N ALA A 278 -12.75 -20.91 8.71
CA ALA A 278 -12.12 -20.60 9.99
C ALA A 278 -13.12 -20.33 11.14
N ASP A 279 -14.40 -20.68 10.97
CA ASP A 279 -15.46 -20.36 11.92
C ASP A 279 -15.75 -21.45 12.96
N GLY A 280 -14.94 -22.52 12.98
CA GLY A 280 -15.12 -23.64 13.88
C GLY A 280 -16.09 -24.72 13.39
N THR A 281 -16.57 -24.66 12.14
CA THR A 281 -17.27 -25.80 11.51
C THR A 281 -16.40 -27.07 11.55
N ASP A 282 -15.09 -26.91 11.31
CA ASP A 282 -14.08 -27.86 11.81
C ASP A 282 -13.52 -27.28 13.13
N PRO A 283 -13.68 -27.97 14.28
CA PRO A 283 -13.20 -27.47 15.57
C PRO A 283 -11.70 -27.15 15.62
N LYS A 284 -10.88 -27.74 14.73
CA LYS A 284 -9.44 -27.42 14.63
C LYS A 284 -9.18 -26.05 14.02
N PHE A 285 -10.13 -25.54 13.24
CA PHE A 285 -10.02 -24.30 12.48
C PHE A 285 -11.08 -23.31 12.97
N ASN A 286 -10.91 -22.86 14.21
CA ASN A 286 -11.73 -21.84 14.83
C ASN A 286 -10.87 -20.66 15.29
N THR A 287 -11.03 -19.51 14.65
CA THR A 287 -10.31 -18.28 15.03
C THR A 287 -11.10 -17.40 15.99
N PHE A 288 -12.37 -17.70 16.31
CA PHE A 288 -13.17 -16.86 17.22
C PHE A 288 -12.49 -16.62 18.57
N PRO A 289 -11.88 -17.62 19.24
CA PRO A 289 -11.16 -17.38 20.49
C PRO A 289 -10.05 -16.34 20.37
N ILE A 290 -9.29 -16.39 19.27
CA ILE A 290 -8.16 -15.51 18.99
C ILE A 290 -8.66 -14.08 18.77
N VAL A 291 -9.63 -13.89 17.88
CA VAL A 291 -10.11 -12.53 17.51
C VAL A 291 -10.84 -11.85 18.65
N THR A 292 -11.62 -12.58 19.47
CA THR A 292 -12.27 -11.98 20.65
C THR A 292 -11.25 -11.55 21.71
N GLU A 293 -10.16 -12.31 21.90
CA GLU A 293 -9.11 -11.92 22.84
C GLU A 293 -8.34 -10.69 22.33
N ILE A 294 -8.02 -10.64 21.02
CA ILE A 294 -7.42 -9.46 20.39
C ILE A 294 -8.33 -8.23 20.57
N ALA A 295 -9.64 -8.35 20.29
CA ALA A 295 -10.59 -7.25 20.42
C ALA A 295 -10.65 -6.72 21.86
N LYS A 296 -10.69 -7.61 22.86
CA LYS A 296 -10.66 -7.23 24.28
C LYS A 296 -9.37 -6.51 24.68
N LEU A 297 -8.22 -7.01 24.25
CA LEU A 297 -6.93 -6.37 24.53
C LEU A 297 -6.79 -5.01 23.83
N ARG A 298 -7.36 -4.85 22.63
CA ARG A 298 -7.44 -3.57 21.94
C ARG A 298 -8.34 -2.58 22.66
N ALA A 299 -9.52 -3.00 23.11
CA ALA A 299 -10.42 -2.16 23.90
C ALA A 299 -9.75 -1.71 25.22
N GLU A 300 -9.07 -2.62 25.92
CA GLU A 300 -8.31 -2.30 27.14
C GLU A 300 -7.16 -1.31 26.83
N LYS A 301 -6.47 -1.50 25.71
CA LYS A 301 -5.44 -0.56 25.24
C LYS A 301 -6.00 0.85 25.02
N GLY A 302 -7.19 0.97 24.41
CA GLY A 302 -7.88 2.26 24.28
C GLY A 302 -8.09 2.94 25.63
N GLN A 303 -8.65 2.21 26.60
CA GLN A 303 -8.90 2.71 27.96
C GLN A 303 -7.63 3.07 28.73
N LEU A 304 -6.58 2.26 28.63
CA LEU A 304 -5.28 2.56 29.25
C LEU A 304 -4.69 3.88 28.74
N MET A 305 -4.91 4.17 27.45
CA MET A 305 -4.48 5.40 26.79
C MET A 305 -5.42 6.59 27.03
N GLY A 306 -6.54 6.40 27.76
CA GLY A 306 -7.49 7.44 28.10
C GLY A 306 -8.61 7.66 27.08
N TYR A 307 -8.84 6.72 26.17
CA TYR A 307 -9.92 6.77 25.18
C TYR A 307 -11.05 5.80 25.57
N SER A 308 -12.28 6.09 25.15
CA SER A 308 -13.44 5.24 25.43
C SER A 308 -13.34 3.88 24.73
N THR A 309 -12.85 3.89 23.49
CA THR A 309 -12.78 2.73 22.59
C THR A 309 -11.42 2.62 21.92
N TYR A 310 -11.11 1.47 21.32
CA TYR A 310 -9.91 1.35 20.48
C TYR A 310 -10.02 2.19 19.21
N ALA A 311 -11.23 2.30 18.64
CA ALA A 311 -11.48 3.12 17.46
C ALA A 311 -11.10 4.59 17.71
N ASP A 312 -11.49 5.18 18.85
CA ASP A 312 -11.13 6.56 19.20
C ASP A 312 -9.61 6.75 19.32
N TYR A 313 -8.91 5.80 19.93
CA TYR A 313 -7.45 5.81 20.01
C TYR A 313 -6.78 5.67 18.63
N SER A 314 -7.31 4.78 17.77
CA SER A 314 -6.76 4.50 16.44
C SER A 314 -6.95 5.69 15.49
N LEU A 315 -8.15 6.28 15.50
CA LEU A 315 -8.59 7.31 14.56
C LEU A 315 -8.04 8.71 14.85
N GLU A 316 -7.58 9.02 16.07
CA GLU A 316 -7.04 10.35 16.40
C GLU A 316 -5.95 10.84 15.41
N LYS A 317 -5.09 9.93 14.94
CA LYS A 317 -4.00 10.23 13.99
C LYS A 317 -4.42 10.26 12.52
N THR A 318 -5.68 9.97 12.23
CA THR A 318 -6.23 9.88 10.87
C THR A 318 -6.81 11.21 10.41
N MET A 319 -7.25 11.30 9.17
CA MET A 319 -8.02 12.43 8.64
C MET A 319 -9.44 12.43 9.20
N ALA A 320 -10.06 11.26 9.38
CA ALA A 320 -11.40 11.13 9.94
C ALA A 320 -11.49 11.54 11.43
N LYS A 321 -10.38 11.45 12.19
CA LYS A 321 -10.22 11.81 13.62
C LYS A 321 -11.03 10.99 14.63
N THR A 322 -12.29 10.68 14.35
CA THR A 322 -13.23 10.09 15.32
C THR A 322 -14.08 9.01 14.66
N ALA A 323 -14.52 8.01 15.46
CA ALA A 323 -15.37 6.95 14.98
C ALA A 323 -16.73 7.48 14.48
N LYS A 324 -17.25 8.53 15.13
CA LYS A 324 -18.45 9.27 14.71
C LYS A 324 -18.36 9.78 13.27
N ASN A 325 -17.24 10.39 12.88
CA ASN A 325 -17.08 10.90 11.51
C ASN A 325 -17.08 9.76 10.49
N VAL A 326 -16.43 8.64 10.82
CA VAL A 326 -16.43 7.47 9.95
C VAL A 326 -17.83 6.86 9.83
N ASN A 327 -18.57 6.73 10.94
CA ASN A 327 -19.94 6.21 10.92
C ASN A 327 -20.90 7.09 10.11
N ASN A 328 -20.80 8.41 10.23
CA ASN A 328 -21.59 9.34 9.40
C ASN A 328 -21.29 9.15 7.90
N PHE A 329 -20.02 8.99 7.56
CA PHE A 329 -19.58 8.70 6.20
C PHE A 329 -20.13 7.36 5.68
N LEU A 330 -20.07 6.30 6.47
CA LEU A 330 -20.59 4.99 6.06
C LEU A 330 -22.11 5.00 5.90
N GLN A 331 -22.83 5.67 6.80
CA GLN A 331 -24.29 5.81 6.71
C GLN A 331 -24.75 6.53 5.44
N SER A 332 -24.01 7.53 4.98
CA SER A 332 -24.34 8.23 3.72
C SER A 332 -24.20 7.32 2.50
N LEU A 333 -23.18 6.45 2.48
CA LEU A 333 -22.98 5.46 1.42
C LEU A 333 -24.04 4.35 1.46
N ILE A 334 -24.36 3.83 2.64
CA ILE A 334 -25.34 2.74 2.82
C ILE A 334 -26.71 3.14 2.28
N LYS A 335 -27.13 4.38 2.52
CA LYS A 335 -28.43 4.91 2.08
C LYS A 335 -28.61 4.81 0.57
N GLU A 336 -27.58 5.11 -0.21
CA GLU A 336 -27.61 5.13 -1.67
C GLU A 336 -27.31 3.74 -2.27
N TYR A 337 -26.54 2.92 -1.55
CA TYR A 337 -26.21 1.53 -1.93
C TYR A 337 -27.43 0.60 -1.96
N ALA A 338 -28.27 0.61 -0.91
CA ALA A 338 -29.26 -0.44 -0.69
C ALA A 338 -30.28 -0.61 -1.85
N PRO A 339 -30.89 0.45 -2.42
CA PRO A 339 -31.84 0.30 -3.53
C PRO A 339 -31.22 -0.32 -4.79
N LYS A 340 -29.96 0.01 -5.09
CA LYS A 340 -29.24 -0.54 -6.24
C LYS A 340 -28.92 -2.02 -6.04
N ALA A 341 -28.45 -2.39 -4.85
CA ALA A 341 -28.12 -3.76 -4.51
C ALA A 341 -29.32 -4.71 -4.71
N ASP A 342 -30.51 -4.27 -4.28
CA ASP A 342 -31.75 -5.01 -4.45
C ASP A 342 -32.19 -5.08 -5.92
N ALA A 343 -32.05 -3.99 -6.67
CA ALA A 343 -32.34 -3.97 -8.11
C ALA A 343 -31.44 -4.95 -8.88
N GLU A 344 -30.12 -4.87 -8.70
CA GLU A 344 -29.17 -5.77 -9.37
C GLU A 344 -29.40 -7.24 -9.00
N THR A 345 -29.70 -7.52 -7.73
CA THR A 345 -30.00 -8.89 -7.29
C THR A 345 -31.25 -9.45 -7.99
N ARG A 346 -32.31 -8.64 -8.12
CA ARG A 346 -33.52 -9.03 -8.86
C ARG A 346 -33.24 -9.21 -10.36
N GLU A 347 -32.42 -8.36 -10.96
CA GLU A 347 -32.02 -8.49 -12.36
C GLU A 347 -31.25 -9.78 -12.63
N ILE A 348 -30.30 -10.13 -11.76
CA ILE A 348 -29.54 -11.38 -11.87
C ILE A 348 -30.45 -12.60 -11.68
N GLU A 349 -31.36 -12.58 -10.70
CA GLU A 349 -32.33 -13.67 -10.51
C GLU A 349 -33.26 -13.81 -11.72
N ALA A 350 -33.80 -12.71 -12.24
CA ALA A 350 -34.64 -12.71 -13.44
C ALA A 350 -33.88 -13.21 -14.67
N TYR A 351 -32.60 -12.86 -14.81
CA TYR A 351 -31.73 -13.37 -15.86
C TYR A 351 -31.55 -14.90 -15.74
N ALA A 352 -31.27 -15.40 -14.54
CA ALA A 352 -31.13 -16.83 -14.27
C ALA A 352 -32.42 -17.62 -14.58
N GLN A 353 -33.58 -17.07 -14.20
CA GLN A 353 -34.89 -17.70 -14.43
C GLN A 353 -35.23 -17.92 -15.91
N LYS A 354 -34.58 -17.20 -16.84
CA LYS A 354 -34.75 -17.43 -18.29
C LYS A 354 -34.27 -18.82 -18.71
N SER A 355 -33.21 -19.35 -18.10
CA SER A 355 -32.66 -20.68 -18.40
C SER A 355 -33.05 -21.75 -17.39
N GLU A 356 -33.20 -21.39 -16.11
CA GLU A 356 -33.45 -22.35 -15.02
C GLU A 356 -34.93 -22.55 -14.68
N GLY A 357 -35.82 -21.69 -15.19
CA GLY A 357 -37.25 -21.69 -14.86
C GLY A 357 -37.63 -20.74 -13.73
N LYS A 358 -38.92 -20.43 -13.62
CA LYS A 358 -39.46 -19.37 -12.72
C LYS A 358 -39.31 -19.65 -11.23
N ASP A 359 -39.20 -20.92 -10.83
CA ASP A 359 -39.04 -21.31 -9.43
C ASP A 359 -37.60 -21.19 -8.93
N PHE A 360 -36.65 -20.88 -9.82
CA PHE A 360 -35.26 -20.68 -9.46
C PHE A 360 -35.11 -19.51 -8.48
N LYS A 361 -34.36 -19.76 -7.40
CA LYS A 361 -33.96 -18.78 -6.40
C LYS A 361 -32.46 -18.60 -6.42
N LEU A 362 -32.02 -17.36 -6.64
CA LEU A 362 -30.63 -17.01 -6.69
C LEU A 362 -29.99 -17.23 -5.31
N GLN A 363 -28.85 -17.91 -5.29
CA GLN A 363 -28.03 -18.08 -4.10
C GLN A 363 -26.71 -17.32 -4.27
N PRO A 364 -25.97 -17.04 -3.19
CA PRO A 364 -24.73 -16.25 -3.29
C PRO A 364 -23.69 -16.89 -4.22
N TYR A 365 -23.66 -18.23 -4.24
CA TYR A 365 -22.81 -19.03 -5.13
C TYR A 365 -23.30 -19.11 -6.59
N ASP A 366 -24.46 -18.53 -6.91
CA ASP A 366 -24.98 -18.40 -8.28
C ASP A 366 -24.72 -17.01 -8.86
N ARG A 367 -24.57 -15.99 -8.00
CA ARG A 367 -24.53 -14.57 -8.39
C ARG A 367 -23.51 -14.27 -9.49
N PHE A 368 -22.23 -14.61 -9.26
CA PHE A 368 -21.15 -14.29 -10.23
C PHE A 368 -21.29 -15.03 -11.55
N TYR A 369 -21.77 -16.28 -11.51
CA TYR A 369 -21.99 -17.08 -12.70
C TYR A 369 -23.04 -16.41 -13.62
N TYR A 370 -24.19 -16.03 -13.07
CA TYR A 370 -25.23 -15.37 -13.86
C TYR A 370 -24.88 -13.92 -14.21
N SER A 371 -24.22 -13.19 -13.30
CA SER A 371 -23.71 -11.84 -13.56
C SER A 371 -22.78 -11.81 -14.77
N ALA A 372 -21.81 -12.73 -14.85
CA ALA A 372 -20.88 -12.77 -15.98
C ALA A 372 -21.53 -13.21 -17.28
N LYS A 373 -22.49 -14.13 -17.26
CA LYS A 373 -23.30 -14.48 -18.44
C LYS A 373 -24.10 -13.27 -18.94
N MET A 374 -24.75 -12.56 -18.03
CA MET A 374 -25.49 -11.33 -18.33
C MET A 374 -24.55 -10.25 -18.90
N LYS A 375 -23.37 -10.04 -18.28
CA LYS A 375 -22.34 -9.10 -18.78
C LYS A 375 -21.89 -9.45 -20.19
N LYS A 376 -21.62 -10.74 -20.44
CA LYS A 376 -21.19 -11.25 -21.75
C LYS A 376 -22.26 -11.03 -22.82
N GLU A 377 -23.52 -11.32 -22.51
CA GLU A 377 -24.65 -11.12 -23.44
C GLU A 377 -24.88 -9.63 -23.74
N MET A 378 -24.76 -8.76 -22.73
CA MET A 378 -25.04 -7.32 -22.88
C MET A 378 -23.91 -6.53 -23.56
N LEU A 379 -22.65 -6.87 -23.27
CA LEU A 379 -21.50 -6.08 -23.71
C LEU A 379 -20.70 -6.75 -24.82
N ASN A 380 -20.74 -8.09 -24.93
CA ASN A 380 -20.01 -8.88 -25.91
C ASN A 380 -18.53 -8.48 -26.06
N ILE A 381 -17.79 -8.47 -24.96
CA ILE A 381 -16.37 -8.09 -24.91
C ILE A 381 -15.54 -9.29 -24.45
N SER A 382 -14.40 -9.51 -25.10
CA SER A 382 -13.35 -10.39 -24.64
C SER A 382 -12.05 -9.65 -24.34
N ASP A 383 -11.25 -10.18 -23.41
CA ASP A 383 -9.90 -9.68 -23.13
C ASP A 383 -9.01 -9.72 -24.38
N ASP A 384 -9.21 -10.70 -25.27
CA ASP A 384 -8.43 -10.88 -26.49
C ASP A 384 -8.64 -9.74 -27.49
N GLU A 385 -9.81 -9.08 -27.46
CA GLU A 385 -10.07 -7.88 -28.28
C GLU A 385 -9.38 -6.62 -27.73
N ILE A 386 -9.16 -6.55 -26.41
CA ILE A 386 -8.71 -5.33 -25.73
C ILE A 386 -7.21 -5.35 -25.43
N LYS A 387 -6.68 -6.48 -24.94
CA LYS A 387 -5.27 -6.61 -24.54
C LYS A 387 -4.25 -6.17 -25.60
N PRO A 388 -4.46 -6.39 -26.91
CA PRO A 388 -3.54 -5.90 -27.94
C PRO A 388 -3.29 -4.39 -27.92
N TYR A 389 -4.16 -3.59 -27.31
CA TYR A 389 -4.02 -2.13 -27.18
C TYR A 389 -3.21 -1.69 -25.95
N PHE A 390 -2.92 -2.60 -25.02
CA PHE A 390 -2.29 -2.28 -23.74
C PHE A 390 -0.91 -2.92 -23.62
N ASN A 391 0.02 -2.48 -24.47
CA ASN A 391 1.43 -2.78 -24.31
C ASN A 391 1.99 -2.06 -23.07
N VAL A 392 2.62 -2.78 -22.15
CA VAL A 392 3.12 -2.24 -20.87
C VAL A 392 4.06 -1.04 -21.03
N ASP A 393 4.91 -1.03 -22.07
CA ASP A 393 5.84 0.07 -22.33
C ASP A 393 5.12 1.28 -22.92
N SER A 394 4.12 1.07 -23.78
CA SER A 394 3.24 2.14 -24.25
C SER A 394 2.43 2.73 -23.09
N VAL A 395 1.86 1.89 -22.22
CA VAL A 395 1.10 2.36 -21.05
C VAL A 395 2.00 3.19 -20.12
N GLN A 396 3.24 2.75 -19.86
CA GLN A 396 4.19 3.51 -19.04
C GLN A 396 4.56 4.86 -19.68
N ILE A 397 4.99 4.86 -20.94
CA ILE A 397 5.56 6.05 -21.59
C ILE A 397 4.46 6.96 -22.14
N ASN A 398 3.55 6.41 -22.94
CA ASN A 398 2.51 7.15 -23.63
C ASN A 398 1.25 7.36 -22.77
N GLY A 399 1.11 6.65 -21.65
CA GLY A 399 -0.01 6.83 -20.73
C GLY A 399 0.44 7.57 -19.47
N VAL A 400 1.12 6.86 -18.58
CA VAL A 400 1.50 7.32 -17.25
C VAL A 400 2.41 8.55 -17.30
N PHE A 401 3.53 8.48 -18.04
CA PHE A 401 4.45 9.61 -18.16
C PHE A 401 3.87 10.75 -19.00
N TYR A 402 3.10 10.45 -20.04
CA TYR A 402 2.41 11.46 -20.84
C TYR A 402 1.42 12.25 -19.99
N ALA A 403 0.57 11.61 -19.18
CA ALA A 403 -0.34 12.30 -18.26
C ALA A 403 0.43 13.21 -17.30
N ALA A 404 1.53 12.71 -16.70
CA ALA A 404 2.34 13.51 -15.79
C ALA A 404 3.06 14.69 -16.48
N HIS A 405 3.47 14.52 -17.74
CA HIS A 405 3.97 15.61 -18.57
C HIS A 405 2.88 16.66 -18.82
N ARG A 406 1.70 16.22 -19.25
CA ARG A 406 0.57 17.10 -19.59
C ARG A 406 0.09 17.92 -18.39
N VAL A 407 0.00 17.30 -17.21
CA VAL A 407 -0.56 17.92 -16.00
C VAL A 407 0.49 18.67 -15.18
N TYR A 408 1.70 18.11 -15.03
CA TYR A 408 2.72 18.65 -14.12
C TYR A 408 3.98 19.18 -14.82
N GLY A 409 4.07 19.05 -16.15
CA GLY A 409 5.24 19.47 -16.92
C GLY A 409 6.48 18.62 -16.67
N LEU A 410 6.32 17.38 -16.19
CA LEU A 410 7.44 16.48 -15.92
C LEU A 410 8.00 15.87 -17.21
N ASN A 411 9.32 15.61 -17.22
CA ASN A 411 10.00 14.95 -18.31
C ASN A 411 10.81 13.75 -17.78
N PHE A 412 10.82 12.67 -18.56
CA PHE A 412 11.40 11.39 -18.14
C PHE A 412 12.47 10.96 -19.13
N LYS A 413 13.69 10.73 -18.63
CA LYS A 413 14.81 10.23 -19.43
C LYS A 413 15.26 8.89 -18.88
N GLN A 414 15.15 7.83 -19.68
CA GLN A 414 15.64 6.52 -19.27
C GLN A 414 17.17 6.55 -19.07
N ARG A 415 17.64 6.01 -17.94
CA ARG A 415 19.05 5.90 -17.57
C ARG A 415 19.44 4.43 -17.54
N LYS A 416 20.36 4.04 -18.42
CA LYS A 416 20.90 2.66 -18.49
C LYS A 416 22.25 2.51 -17.77
N ASP A 417 22.81 3.63 -17.33
CA ASP A 417 24.09 3.72 -16.62
C ASP A 417 23.95 3.61 -15.09
N ILE A 418 22.72 3.65 -14.57
CA ILE A 418 22.43 3.49 -13.15
C ILE A 418 22.12 2.00 -12.87
N PRO A 419 22.86 1.33 -11.98
CA PRO A 419 22.64 -0.09 -11.67
C PRO A 419 21.25 -0.38 -11.09
N THR A 420 20.74 -1.57 -11.39
CA THR A 420 19.47 -2.10 -10.86
C THR A 420 19.70 -3.40 -10.10
N TYR A 421 18.80 -3.75 -9.18
CA TYR A 421 18.87 -5.04 -8.47
C TYR A 421 18.32 -6.21 -9.32
N HIS A 422 17.63 -5.92 -10.41
CA HIS A 422 17.06 -6.92 -11.31
C HIS A 422 17.12 -6.41 -12.76
N PRO A 423 17.46 -7.26 -13.75
CA PRO A 423 17.65 -6.84 -15.15
C PRO A 423 16.40 -6.23 -15.80
N ASP A 424 15.21 -6.63 -15.36
CA ASP A 424 13.95 -6.09 -15.88
C ASP A 424 13.56 -4.72 -15.33
N MET A 425 14.26 -4.24 -14.31
CA MET A 425 13.98 -2.95 -13.72
C MET A 425 14.47 -1.83 -14.66
N LYS A 426 13.64 -0.82 -14.88
CA LYS A 426 14.01 0.37 -15.67
C LYS A 426 14.17 1.58 -14.76
N VAL A 427 15.18 2.41 -15.03
CA VAL A 427 15.47 3.65 -14.29
C VAL A 427 15.21 4.86 -15.16
N PHE A 428 14.59 5.89 -14.61
CA PHE A 428 14.30 7.15 -15.26
C PHE A 428 14.75 8.31 -14.39
N GLU A 429 15.49 9.25 -14.98
CA GLU A 429 15.68 10.56 -14.41
C GLU A 429 14.44 11.41 -14.69
N VAL A 430 13.91 12.04 -13.65
CA VAL A 430 12.73 12.89 -13.73
C VAL A 430 13.15 14.34 -13.57
N SER A 431 12.72 15.20 -14.49
CA SER A 431 12.99 16.63 -14.47
C SER A 431 11.69 17.44 -14.53
N ASP A 432 11.72 18.65 -13.95
CA ASP A 432 10.59 19.57 -14.01
C ASP A 432 10.49 20.29 -15.36
N LYS A 433 9.49 21.18 -15.49
CA LYS A 433 9.24 21.98 -16.70
C LYS A 433 10.40 22.88 -17.14
N SER A 434 11.36 23.17 -16.24
CA SER A 434 12.57 23.94 -16.56
C SER A 434 13.75 23.06 -17.01
N GLY A 435 13.56 21.73 -17.01
CA GLY A 435 14.62 20.76 -17.26
C GLY A 435 15.49 20.46 -16.04
N LYS A 436 15.15 20.99 -14.85
CA LYS A 436 15.90 20.71 -13.62
C LYS A 436 15.61 19.27 -13.16
N PRO A 437 16.62 18.42 -12.94
CA PRO A 437 16.40 17.09 -12.38
C PRO A 437 15.91 17.17 -10.94
N ILE A 438 14.84 16.43 -10.62
CA ILE A 438 14.19 16.46 -9.30
C ILE A 438 14.10 15.09 -8.63
N ALA A 439 14.13 13.98 -9.38
CA ALA A 439 14.02 12.64 -8.80
C ALA A 439 14.66 11.57 -9.70
N LEU A 440 14.89 10.40 -9.12
CA LEU A 440 14.98 9.14 -9.87
C LEU A 440 13.71 8.33 -9.65
N PHE A 441 13.20 7.74 -10.72
CA PHE A 441 12.09 6.80 -10.70
C PHE A 441 12.55 5.44 -11.24
N TYR A 442 12.28 4.39 -10.49
CA TYR A 442 12.51 3.02 -10.92
C TYR A 442 11.17 2.30 -11.11
N SER A 443 11.10 1.45 -12.14
CA SER A 443 9.92 0.60 -12.41
C SER A 443 10.32 -0.86 -12.49
N ASP A 444 9.59 -1.71 -11.77
CA ASP A 444 9.79 -3.16 -11.71
C ASP A 444 8.45 -3.88 -11.79
N TYR A 445 7.94 -4.09 -13.01
CA TYR A 445 6.55 -4.46 -13.23
C TYR A 445 6.25 -5.96 -13.31
N PHE A 446 7.26 -6.83 -13.42
CA PHE A 446 6.99 -8.24 -13.73
C PHE A 446 7.05 -9.17 -12.51
N ARG A 447 6.10 -10.11 -12.43
CA ARG A 447 6.07 -11.13 -11.37
C ARG A 447 7.26 -12.09 -11.48
N ARG A 448 7.77 -12.54 -10.34
CA ARG A 448 8.82 -13.55 -10.23
C ARG A 448 8.85 -14.19 -8.83
N PRO A 449 9.44 -15.39 -8.65
CA PRO A 449 9.38 -16.10 -7.37
C PRO A 449 9.92 -15.34 -6.15
N THR A 450 10.91 -14.47 -6.36
CA THR A 450 11.51 -13.67 -5.28
C THR A 450 10.70 -12.41 -4.91
N LYS A 451 9.61 -12.12 -5.61
CA LYS A 451 8.81 -10.90 -5.44
C LYS A 451 7.48 -11.27 -4.76
N ARG A 452 7.06 -10.51 -3.75
CA ARG A 452 5.72 -10.68 -3.14
C ARG A 452 4.62 -10.24 -4.12
N GLY A 453 3.42 -10.81 -4.00
CA GLY A 453 2.26 -10.41 -4.81
C GLY A 453 1.76 -8.98 -4.53
N GLY A 454 0.88 -8.47 -5.39
CA GLY A 454 0.30 -7.12 -5.32
C GLY A 454 1.09 -6.07 -6.11
N ALA A 455 0.85 -4.80 -5.81
CA ALA A 455 1.62 -3.67 -6.32
C ALA A 455 1.92 -2.69 -5.18
N TRP A 456 3.01 -1.93 -5.29
CA TRP A 456 3.35 -0.89 -4.31
C TRP A 456 4.37 0.13 -4.83
N MET A 457 4.34 1.30 -4.19
CA MET A 457 5.37 2.33 -4.25
C MET A 457 6.17 2.34 -2.95
N SER A 458 7.47 2.60 -3.03
CA SER A 458 8.25 3.08 -1.89
C SER A 458 9.48 3.86 -2.38
N ALA A 459 10.35 4.26 -1.45
CA ALA A 459 11.51 5.09 -1.72
C ALA A 459 12.80 4.40 -1.27
N PHE A 460 13.85 4.43 -2.10
CA PHE A 460 15.22 4.18 -1.64
C PHE A 460 15.79 5.37 -0.86
N ALA A 461 15.29 6.57 -1.17
CA ALA A 461 15.57 7.80 -0.45
C ALA A 461 14.33 8.71 -0.56
N LYS A 462 13.81 9.21 0.55
CA LYS A 462 12.74 10.22 0.55
C LYS A 462 13.34 11.61 0.30
N GLN A 463 12.54 12.57 -0.14
CA GLN A 463 12.99 13.95 -0.25
C GLN A 463 13.23 14.56 1.15
N SER A 464 14.31 15.32 1.33
CA SER A 464 14.50 16.17 2.51
C SER A 464 15.47 17.31 2.23
N ASP A 465 15.03 18.55 2.40
CA ASP A 465 15.91 19.72 2.21
C ASP A 465 16.99 19.80 3.30
N LYS A 466 16.66 19.42 4.54
CA LYS A 466 17.63 19.45 5.66
C LYS A 466 18.73 18.41 5.53
N TRP A 467 18.46 17.28 4.88
CA TRP A 467 19.48 16.27 4.56
C TRP A 467 20.15 16.49 3.20
N GLY A 468 19.69 17.47 2.41
CA GLY A 468 20.15 17.66 1.04
C GLY A 468 19.92 16.42 0.18
N GLN A 469 18.75 15.78 0.36
CA GLN A 469 18.40 14.50 -0.23
C GLN A 469 17.26 14.68 -1.25
N LEU A 470 17.51 14.24 -2.49
CA LEU A 470 16.49 14.16 -3.53
C LEU A 470 15.79 12.79 -3.48
N PRO A 471 14.50 12.72 -3.85
CA PRO A 471 13.74 11.49 -3.79
C PRO A 471 14.20 10.48 -4.86
N ILE A 472 14.31 9.22 -4.43
CA ILE A 472 14.57 8.06 -5.28
C ILE A 472 13.43 7.08 -5.04
N ILE A 473 12.49 7.05 -5.98
CA ILE A 473 11.21 6.36 -5.86
C ILE A 473 11.20 5.11 -6.74
N TYR A 474 10.50 4.07 -6.30
CA TYR A 474 10.26 2.89 -7.13
C TYR A 474 8.80 2.44 -7.09
N ASN A 475 8.29 1.97 -8.22
CA ASN A 475 7.06 1.19 -8.30
C ASN A 475 7.35 -0.26 -8.62
N VAL A 476 6.63 -1.16 -7.94
CA VAL A 476 6.67 -2.60 -8.18
C VAL A 476 5.26 -3.08 -8.53
N CYS A 477 5.14 -3.81 -9.64
CA CYS A 477 3.92 -4.53 -10.02
C CYS A 477 4.23 -6.03 -10.23
N ASN A 478 3.19 -6.80 -10.54
CA ASN A 478 3.25 -8.26 -10.73
C ASN A 478 2.61 -8.72 -12.05
N ASN A 479 2.77 -7.92 -13.11
CA ASN A 479 2.29 -8.25 -14.44
C ASN A 479 3.00 -9.52 -14.96
N ALA A 480 2.29 -10.32 -15.76
CA ALA A 480 2.92 -11.45 -16.44
C ALA A 480 3.87 -10.94 -17.55
N LYS A 481 5.13 -11.38 -17.53
CA LYS A 481 6.08 -11.04 -18.59
C LYS A 481 5.88 -11.95 -19.80
N ALA A 482 5.86 -11.37 -20.99
CA ALA A 482 5.87 -12.14 -22.23
C ALA A 482 7.23 -12.83 -22.46
N PRO A 483 7.30 -13.86 -23.32
CA PRO A 483 8.57 -14.42 -23.81
C PRO A 483 9.49 -13.34 -24.40
N GLU A 484 10.80 -13.61 -24.39
CA GLU A 484 11.78 -12.70 -24.97
C GLU A 484 11.47 -12.38 -26.45
N GLY A 485 11.57 -11.11 -26.81
CA GLY A 485 11.24 -10.61 -28.16
C GLY A 485 9.75 -10.36 -28.41
N GLN A 486 8.86 -10.73 -27.49
CA GLN A 486 7.42 -10.46 -27.63
C GLN A 486 6.97 -9.25 -26.80
N PRO A 487 5.94 -8.51 -27.26
CA PRO A 487 5.35 -7.44 -26.47
C PRO A 487 4.66 -8.01 -25.22
N THR A 488 4.84 -7.34 -24.08
CA THR A 488 4.06 -7.67 -22.88
C THR A 488 2.76 -6.86 -22.89
N LEU A 489 1.66 -7.57 -23.08
CA LEU A 489 0.29 -7.04 -23.06
C LEU A 489 -0.31 -7.23 -21.67
N ILE A 490 -1.03 -6.22 -21.20
CA ILE A 490 -1.61 -6.19 -19.84
C ILE A 490 -3.12 -5.97 -19.88
N THR A 491 -3.80 -6.33 -18.79
CA THR A 491 -5.25 -6.08 -18.64
C THR A 491 -5.52 -4.60 -18.32
N TRP A 492 -6.78 -4.19 -18.44
CA TRP A 492 -7.21 -2.87 -17.97
C TRP A 492 -6.92 -2.65 -16.47
N ASP A 493 -7.13 -3.66 -15.63
CA ASP A 493 -6.84 -3.57 -14.19
C ASP A 493 -5.33 -3.35 -13.94
N GLU A 494 -4.47 -3.98 -14.73
CA GLU A 494 -3.02 -3.76 -14.67
C GLU A 494 -2.63 -2.37 -15.18
N VAL A 495 -3.35 -1.81 -16.16
CA VAL A 495 -3.21 -0.39 -16.57
C VAL A 495 -3.55 0.52 -15.39
N CYS A 496 -4.72 0.37 -14.78
CA CYS A 496 -5.12 1.16 -13.61
C CYS A 496 -4.10 1.03 -12.47
N THR A 497 -3.61 -0.19 -12.21
CA THR A 497 -2.56 -0.44 -11.21
C THR A 497 -1.28 0.37 -11.48
N MET A 498 -0.85 0.46 -12.74
CA MET A 498 0.31 1.28 -13.10
C MET A 498 0.08 2.78 -12.85
N PHE A 499 -1.12 3.30 -13.15
CA PHE A 499 -1.48 4.68 -12.83
C PHE A 499 -1.59 4.90 -11.31
N HIS A 500 -2.18 3.96 -10.58
CA HIS A 500 -2.30 3.99 -9.12
C HIS A 500 -0.93 4.15 -8.45
N GLU A 501 -0.02 3.21 -8.72
CA GLU A 501 1.32 3.23 -8.12
C GLU A 501 2.12 4.47 -8.53
N PHE A 502 1.87 4.99 -9.73
CA PHE A 502 2.50 6.21 -10.17
C PHE A 502 1.93 7.46 -9.49
N GLY A 503 0.68 7.46 -9.02
CA GLY A 503 0.15 8.54 -8.18
C GLY A 503 0.84 8.61 -6.82
N HIS A 504 1.13 7.46 -6.20
CA HIS A 504 2.05 7.40 -5.06
C HIS A 504 3.44 7.91 -5.45
N ALA A 505 3.94 7.51 -6.63
CA ALA A 505 5.26 7.94 -7.08
C ALA A 505 5.34 9.47 -7.25
N LEU A 506 4.31 10.10 -7.81
CA LEU A 506 4.19 11.56 -7.92
C LEU A 506 4.16 12.22 -6.54
N HIS A 507 3.44 11.66 -5.57
CA HIS A 507 3.42 12.15 -4.18
C HIS A 507 4.82 12.10 -3.54
N GLY A 508 5.62 11.08 -3.83
CA GLY A 508 7.02 10.99 -3.39
C GLY A 508 7.96 11.94 -4.15
N MET A 509 7.92 11.93 -5.48
CA MET A 509 8.84 12.68 -6.35
C MET A 509 8.64 14.19 -6.28
N LEU A 510 7.40 14.66 -6.05
CA LEU A 510 7.07 16.08 -6.00
C LEU A 510 7.14 16.68 -4.60
N SER A 511 7.47 15.87 -3.58
CA SER A 511 7.62 16.31 -2.20
C SER A 511 8.64 17.45 -2.07
N LYS A 512 8.32 18.43 -1.23
CA LYS A 512 9.16 19.59 -0.92
C LYS A 512 9.04 19.96 0.55
N CYS A 513 9.58 19.09 1.39
CA CYS A 513 9.59 19.19 2.84
C CYS A 513 11.02 19.44 3.36
N GLY A 514 11.11 20.10 4.51
CA GLY A 514 12.35 20.24 5.27
C GLY A 514 12.82 18.92 5.87
N TYR A 515 11.92 18.20 6.54
CA TYR A 515 12.24 17.04 7.36
C TYR A 515 11.86 15.70 6.72
N ASN A 516 12.74 14.69 6.82
CA ASN A 516 12.52 13.36 6.27
C ASN A 516 11.27 12.70 6.88
N THR A 517 11.07 12.86 8.19
CA THR A 517 9.88 12.37 8.92
C THR A 517 8.55 12.91 8.38
N LEU A 518 8.54 14.11 7.79
CA LEU A 518 7.33 14.73 7.25
C LEU A 518 7.19 14.59 5.72
N SER A 519 8.21 14.06 5.06
CA SER A 519 8.30 14.10 3.59
C SER A 519 7.51 13.00 2.90
N SER A 520 7.29 13.19 1.59
CA SER A 520 6.77 12.18 0.67
C SER A 520 5.42 11.63 1.14
N THR A 521 5.23 10.31 1.11
CA THR A 521 4.00 9.62 1.51
C THR A 521 3.84 9.43 3.02
N ALA A 522 4.55 10.20 3.87
CA ALA A 522 4.50 10.09 5.34
C ALA A 522 3.22 10.68 5.98
N VAL A 523 2.07 10.47 5.34
CA VAL A 523 0.75 11.02 5.69
C VAL A 523 -0.14 9.98 6.37
N ALA A 524 -1.34 10.39 6.79
CA ALA A 524 -2.33 9.49 7.36
C ALA A 524 -2.77 8.41 6.36
N ARG A 525 -3.13 7.22 6.87
CA ARG A 525 -3.51 6.05 6.06
C ARG A 525 -4.77 6.32 5.23
N ASP A 526 -5.73 7.04 5.79
CA ASP A 526 -6.97 7.47 5.12
C ASP A 526 -6.79 8.73 4.26
N PHE A 527 -5.55 9.06 3.90
CA PHE A 527 -5.22 10.07 2.90
C PHE A 527 -4.23 9.57 1.85
N VAL A 528 -3.31 8.66 2.23
CA VAL A 528 -2.21 8.24 1.36
C VAL A 528 -2.68 7.65 0.03
N GLU A 529 -3.82 6.96 0.01
CA GLU A 529 -4.37 6.37 -1.22
C GLU A 529 -5.13 7.37 -2.10
N MET A 530 -5.43 8.59 -1.61
CA MET A 530 -6.14 9.57 -2.44
C MET A 530 -5.31 9.98 -3.67
N PRO A 531 -4.03 10.36 -3.56
CA PRO A 531 -3.22 10.69 -4.73
C PRO A 531 -3.04 9.55 -5.73
N SER A 532 -2.97 8.30 -5.27
CA SER A 532 -2.85 7.12 -6.13
C SER A 532 -4.14 6.85 -6.88
N GLN A 533 -5.27 6.76 -6.18
CA GLN A 533 -6.58 6.51 -6.78
C GLN A 533 -7.03 7.66 -7.68
N PHE A 534 -6.74 8.91 -7.31
CA PHE A 534 -7.00 10.05 -8.18
C PHE A 534 -6.24 9.90 -9.51
N ASN A 535 -4.98 9.44 -9.47
CA ASN A 535 -4.17 9.32 -10.67
C ASN A 535 -4.69 8.23 -11.64
N GLU A 536 -5.47 7.25 -11.16
CA GLU A 536 -6.17 6.27 -12.01
C GLU A 536 -7.18 6.94 -12.95
N SER A 537 -7.78 8.06 -12.55
CA SER A 537 -8.77 8.77 -13.38
C SER A 537 -8.18 9.25 -14.71
N PHE A 538 -6.88 9.54 -14.77
CA PHE A 538 -6.19 9.92 -16.01
C PHE A 538 -6.16 8.79 -17.04
N ALA A 539 -6.20 7.52 -16.61
CA ALA A 539 -6.10 6.37 -17.51
C ALA A 539 -7.23 6.33 -18.54
N SER A 540 -8.42 6.87 -18.21
CA SER A 540 -9.61 6.86 -19.06
C SER A 540 -9.93 8.20 -19.72
N ILE A 541 -9.20 9.27 -19.42
CA ILE A 541 -9.38 10.57 -20.09
C ILE A 541 -9.12 10.37 -21.58
N PRO A 542 -10.03 10.80 -22.49
CA PRO A 542 -9.91 10.50 -23.92
C PRO A 542 -8.54 10.82 -24.53
N GLU A 543 -7.99 12.01 -24.26
CA GLU A 543 -6.66 12.40 -24.77
C GLU A 543 -5.56 11.44 -24.30
N ILE A 544 -5.55 11.05 -23.03
CA ILE A 544 -4.54 10.14 -22.47
C ILE A 544 -4.76 8.72 -22.98
N PHE A 545 -5.99 8.21 -22.86
CA PHE A 545 -6.38 6.87 -23.31
C PHE A 545 -5.99 6.65 -24.76
N ASP A 546 -6.38 7.56 -25.64
CA ASP A 546 -6.12 7.42 -27.07
C ASP A 546 -4.61 7.54 -27.38
N HIS A 547 -3.80 8.17 -26.52
CA HIS A 547 -2.36 8.27 -26.73
C HIS A 547 -1.63 6.93 -26.47
N TYR A 548 -2.02 6.14 -25.46
CA TYR A 548 -1.37 4.86 -25.17
C TYR A 548 -2.08 3.62 -25.69
N ALA A 549 -3.41 3.66 -25.86
CA ALA A 549 -4.24 2.54 -26.30
C ALA A 549 -4.15 2.37 -27.83
N ARG A 550 -2.98 1.93 -28.28
CA ARG A 550 -2.66 1.65 -29.69
C ARG A 550 -2.41 0.17 -29.88
N HIS A 551 -3.02 -0.41 -30.90
CA HIS A 551 -2.86 -1.81 -31.22
C HIS A 551 -1.37 -2.11 -31.46
N THR A 552 -0.83 -3.08 -30.75
CA THR A 552 0.61 -3.32 -30.67
C THR A 552 1.24 -3.64 -32.03
N GLU A 553 0.50 -4.31 -32.92
CA GLU A 553 1.00 -4.67 -34.24
C GLU A 553 0.76 -3.60 -35.32
N THR A 554 -0.34 -2.85 -35.23
CA THR A 554 -0.80 -1.99 -36.34
C THR A 554 -0.65 -0.51 -36.03
N GLY A 555 -0.46 -0.15 -34.75
CA GLY A 555 -0.46 1.23 -34.27
C GLY A 555 -1.84 1.91 -34.30
N ALA A 556 -2.91 1.20 -34.70
CA ALA A 556 -4.25 1.76 -34.81
C ALA A 556 -4.85 2.09 -33.43
N ALA A 557 -5.69 3.12 -33.38
CA ALA A 557 -6.49 3.43 -32.21
C ALA A 557 -7.49 2.32 -31.88
N MET A 558 -7.83 2.15 -30.60
CA MET A 558 -8.97 1.32 -30.22
C MET A 558 -10.26 1.85 -30.88
N PRO A 559 -11.05 0.99 -31.56
CA PRO A 559 -12.35 1.39 -32.10
C PRO A 559 -13.25 2.01 -31.03
N ALA A 560 -14.00 3.05 -31.39
CA ALA A 560 -14.83 3.79 -30.44
C ALA A 560 -15.90 2.92 -29.77
N ASP A 561 -16.50 1.97 -30.50
CA ASP A 561 -17.47 1.02 -29.97
C ASP A 561 -16.83 0.07 -28.94
N LEU A 562 -15.61 -0.42 -29.23
CA LEU A 562 -14.89 -1.32 -28.33
C LEU A 562 -14.49 -0.58 -27.05
N LYS A 563 -14.02 0.67 -27.18
CA LYS A 563 -13.71 1.56 -26.04
C LYS A 563 -14.95 1.81 -25.19
N GLU A 564 -16.08 2.16 -25.79
CA GLU A 564 -17.33 2.43 -25.05
C GLU A 564 -17.81 1.17 -24.31
N ARG A 565 -17.82 0.02 -24.99
CA ARG A 565 -18.19 -1.26 -24.36
C ARG A 565 -17.24 -1.58 -23.20
N MET A 566 -15.91 -1.43 -23.41
CA MET A 566 -14.91 -1.66 -22.36
C MET A 566 -15.18 -0.80 -21.14
N LEU A 567 -15.35 0.51 -21.33
CA LEU A 567 -15.61 1.45 -20.24
C LEU A 567 -16.93 1.13 -19.50
N LYS A 568 -17.99 0.76 -20.21
CA LYS A 568 -19.25 0.29 -19.60
C LYS A 568 -19.06 -1.00 -18.80
N SER A 569 -18.13 -1.85 -19.21
CA SER A 569 -17.85 -3.13 -18.55
C SER A 569 -17.20 -2.97 -17.18
N ILE A 570 -16.52 -1.84 -16.93
CA ILE A 570 -15.85 -1.54 -15.65
C ILE A 570 -16.88 -1.40 -14.52
N ASN A 571 -17.99 -0.72 -14.79
CA ASN A 571 -19.05 -0.47 -13.82
C ASN A 571 -20.28 -1.38 -14.03
N PHE A 572 -20.06 -2.62 -14.44
CA PHE A 572 -21.15 -3.59 -14.56
C PHE A 572 -21.47 -4.20 -13.18
N GLN A 573 -22.71 -3.99 -12.71
CA GLN A 573 -23.20 -4.43 -11.38
C GLN A 573 -22.29 -4.03 -10.19
N PRO A 574 -22.01 -2.74 -10.05
CA PRO A 574 -21.03 -2.21 -9.10
C PRO A 574 -21.48 -2.31 -7.65
N ALA A 575 -22.79 -2.48 -7.37
CA ALA A 575 -23.29 -2.54 -6.01
C ALA A 575 -22.63 -3.67 -5.23
N TYR A 576 -22.37 -4.83 -5.85
CA TYR A 576 -21.72 -5.94 -5.16
C TYR A 576 -20.36 -5.53 -4.54
N ALA A 577 -19.49 -4.89 -5.33
CA ALA A 577 -18.14 -4.51 -4.88
C ALA A 577 -18.18 -3.45 -3.76
N LEU A 578 -19.11 -2.48 -3.84
CA LEU A 578 -19.31 -1.51 -2.78
C LEU A 578 -19.87 -2.17 -1.52
N GLY A 579 -20.90 -3.00 -1.67
CA GLY A 579 -21.63 -3.61 -0.57
C GLY A 579 -20.78 -4.52 0.31
N GLU A 580 -19.98 -5.40 -0.30
CA GLU A 580 -19.11 -6.29 0.47
C GLU A 580 -18.02 -5.51 1.23
N ASN A 581 -17.56 -4.37 0.67
CA ASN A 581 -16.56 -3.51 1.29
C ASN A 581 -17.18 -2.68 2.43
N LEU A 582 -18.37 -2.11 2.21
CA LEU A 582 -19.16 -1.43 3.25
C LEU A 582 -19.42 -2.37 4.43
N ALA A 583 -19.89 -3.59 4.17
CA ALA A 583 -20.19 -4.56 5.21
C ALA A 583 -18.94 -4.94 6.02
N ALA A 584 -17.81 -5.22 5.35
CA ALA A 584 -16.54 -5.49 6.05
C ALA A 584 -16.04 -4.27 6.85
N THR A 585 -16.20 -3.05 6.31
CA THR A 585 -15.82 -1.81 6.99
C THR A 585 -16.64 -1.55 8.25
N CYS A 586 -17.97 -1.68 8.15
CA CYS A 586 -18.86 -1.54 9.31
C CYS A 586 -18.56 -2.61 10.37
N LEU A 587 -18.24 -3.84 9.95
CA LEU A 587 -17.86 -4.91 10.87
C LEU A 587 -16.54 -4.61 11.60
N ASP A 588 -15.52 -4.09 10.92
CA ASP A 588 -14.26 -3.65 11.55
C ASP A 588 -14.53 -2.62 12.66
N LEU A 589 -15.28 -1.55 12.34
CA LEU A 589 -15.59 -0.52 13.33
C LEU A 589 -16.42 -1.05 14.49
N ALA A 590 -17.46 -1.85 14.20
CA ALA A 590 -18.31 -2.42 15.24
C ALA A 590 -17.49 -3.21 16.28
N TRP A 591 -16.48 -3.99 15.87
CA TRP A 591 -15.60 -4.68 16.81
C TRP A 591 -14.72 -3.76 17.66
N HIS A 592 -14.30 -2.61 17.13
CA HIS A 592 -13.33 -1.71 17.78
C HIS A 592 -13.97 -0.54 18.52
N GLU A 593 -15.29 -0.37 18.41
CA GLU A 593 -16.10 0.54 19.19
C GLU A 593 -16.60 -0.08 20.52
N LEU A 594 -16.42 -1.38 20.72
CA LEU A 594 -16.77 -2.06 21.96
C LEU A 594 -15.78 -1.71 23.09
N THR A 595 -16.30 -1.57 24.30
CA THR A 595 -15.51 -1.58 25.55
C THR A 595 -15.15 -3.02 25.95
N PRO A 596 -14.18 -3.23 26.86
CA PRO A 596 -13.73 -4.58 27.24
C PRO A 596 -14.84 -5.50 27.78
N ASP A 597 -15.89 -4.94 28.38
CA ASP A 597 -17.02 -5.68 28.96
C ASP A 597 -18.12 -5.98 27.93
N GLU A 598 -18.13 -5.28 26.80
CA GLU A 598 -19.07 -5.49 25.69
C GLU A 598 -18.55 -6.51 24.66
N ILE A 599 -17.27 -6.88 24.73
CA ILE A 599 -16.69 -7.88 23.83
C ILE A 599 -17.42 -9.22 24.00
N PRO A 600 -18.04 -9.77 22.93
CA PRO A 600 -18.74 -11.03 23.02
C PRO A 600 -17.78 -12.19 23.32
N SER A 601 -18.30 -13.25 23.94
CA SER A 601 -17.56 -14.49 24.09
C SER A 601 -17.24 -15.12 22.71
N PRO A 602 -16.22 -15.99 22.61
CA PRO A 602 -15.92 -16.69 21.35
C PRO A 602 -17.14 -17.41 20.75
N TYR A 603 -18.04 -17.91 21.60
CA TYR A 603 -19.27 -18.57 21.18
C TYR A 603 -20.29 -17.59 20.54
N MET A 604 -20.37 -16.36 21.06
CA MET A 604 -21.32 -15.34 20.58
C MET A 604 -20.77 -14.47 19.45
N ALA A 605 -19.48 -14.54 19.13
CA ALA A 605 -18.82 -13.69 18.14
C ALA A 605 -19.45 -13.78 16.73
N GLY A 606 -19.88 -14.97 16.29
CA GLY A 606 -20.59 -15.14 15.02
C GLY A 606 -22.00 -14.55 15.01
N ALA A 607 -22.67 -14.48 16.17
CA ALA A 607 -23.95 -13.80 16.31
C ALA A 607 -23.78 -12.28 16.30
N PHE A 608 -22.75 -11.77 16.98
CA PHE A 608 -22.37 -10.36 16.97
C PHE A 608 -22.14 -9.84 15.54
N GLU A 609 -21.44 -10.57 14.68
CA GLU A 609 -21.24 -10.17 13.28
C GLU A 609 -22.58 -9.96 12.55
N LYS A 610 -23.51 -10.89 12.70
CA LYS A 610 -24.84 -10.79 12.06
C LYS A 610 -25.63 -9.61 12.60
N GLU A 611 -25.59 -9.39 13.92
CA GLU A 611 -26.25 -8.27 14.57
C GLU A 611 -25.67 -6.92 14.13
N ALA A 612 -24.34 -6.79 14.12
CA ALA A 612 -23.65 -5.59 13.68
C ALA A 612 -24.02 -5.21 12.25
N LEU A 613 -24.02 -6.18 11.33
CA LEU A 613 -24.44 -5.95 9.93
C LEU A 613 -25.94 -5.66 9.81
N ASN A 614 -26.78 -6.30 10.61
CA ASN A 614 -28.22 -6.05 10.61
C ASN A 614 -28.54 -4.62 11.06
N ASN A 615 -27.89 -4.14 12.12
CA ASN A 615 -28.11 -2.83 12.70
C ASN A 615 -27.81 -1.67 11.73
N VAL A 616 -26.92 -1.90 10.76
CA VAL A 616 -26.58 -0.93 9.71
C VAL A 616 -27.26 -1.23 8.37
N GLY A 617 -28.17 -2.21 8.30
CA GLY A 617 -28.90 -2.57 7.08
C GLY A 617 -28.07 -3.29 6.01
N LEU A 618 -26.94 -3.90 6.39
CA LEU A 618 -26.02 -4.59 5.49
C LEU A 618 -26.00 -6.12 5.68
N LEU A 619 -26.90 -6.68 6.50
CA LEU A 619 -27.07 -8.13 6.59
C LEU A 619 -27.75 -8.65 5.30
N ASN A 620 -26.94 -8.94 4.29
CA ASN A 620 -27.38 -9.41 2.98
C ASN A 620 -26.67 -10.72 2.61
N SER A 621 -27.43 -11.80 2.38
CA SER A 621 -26.84 -13.09 2.02
C SER A 621 -26.21 -13.09 0.62
N GLN A 622 -26.77 -12.34 -0.33
CA GLN A 622 -26.25 -12.24 -1.71
C GLN A 622 -25.01 -11.37 -1.81
N ILE A 623 -24.79 -10.48 -0.83
CA ILE A 623 -23.66 -9.56 -0.75
C ILE A 623 -23.11 -9.61 0.69
N PRO A 624 -22.47 -10.74 1.08
CA PRO A 624 -21.86 -10.87 2.39
C PRO A 624 -20.67 -9.91 2.54
N PRO A 625 -20.15 -9.65 3.76
CA PRO A 625 -18.94 -8.87 3.92
C PRO A 625 -17.79 -9.51 3.13
N ARG A 626 -16.92 -8.68 2.54
CA ARG A 626 -15.74 -9.13 1.77
C ARG A 626 -14.85 -10.04 2.60
N TYR A 627 -14.82 -9.79 3.90
CA TYR A 627 -14.19 -10.61 4.93
C TYR A 627 -15.12 -10.75 6.13
N SER A 628 -15.46 -11.98 6.54
CA SER A 628 -16.07 -12.26 7.84
C SER A 628 -15.01 -12.21 8.94
N THR A 629 -15.43 -11.99 10.17
CA THR A 629 -14.62 -11.87 11.39
C THR A 629 -13.53 -12.94 11.46
N THR A 630 -13.84 -14.19 11.13
CA THR A 630 -12.94 -15.34 11.32
C THR A 630 -11.76 -15.38 10.34
N TYR A 631 -11.85 -14.64 9.24
CA TYR A 631 -10.80 -14.61 8.23
C TYR A 631 -10.42 -13.21 7.80
N PHE A 632 -10.75 -12.21 8.62
CA PHE A 632 -10.47 -10.81 8.34
C PHE A 632 -9.01 -10.44 8.68
N ASN A 633 -8.07 -10.96 7.90
CA ASN A 633 -6.65 -10.79 8.18
C ASN A 633 -6.20 -9.32 8.23
N HIS A 634 -6.80 -8.43 7.44
CA HIS A 634 -6.49 -6.99 7.49
C HIS A 634 -6.62 -6.40 8.90
N VAL A 635 -7.64 -6.83 9.64
CA VAL A 635 -8.01 -6.31 10.95
C VAL A 635 -7.32 -7.09 12.06
N TRP A 636 -7.30 -8.42 11.98
CA TRP A 636 -6.78 -9.25 13.08
C TRP A 636 -5.28 -9.45 12.99
N GLY A 637 -4.76 -9.97 11.86
CA GLY A 637 -3.33 -10.19 11.63
C GLY A 637 -2.58 -9.01 11.00
N GLY A 638 -3.30 -8.00 10.52
CA GLY A 638 -2.78 -6.86 9.77
C GLY A 638 -2.86 -5.53 10.52
N GLY A 639 -2.62 -4.44 9.79
CA GLY A 639 -2.54 -3.08 10.35
C GLY A 639 -3.78 -2.20 10.18
N TYR A 640 -4.96 -2.78 9.88
CA TYR A 640 -6.19 -2.04 9.54
C TYR A 640 -7.27 -2.11 10.62
N ALA A 641 -6.94 -2.46 11.86
CA ALA A 641 -7.88 -2.41 12.97
C ALA A 641 -8.44 -1.00 13.20
N ALA A 642 -9.77 -0.85 13.15
CA ALA A 642 -10.48 0.44 13.11
C ALA A 642 -9.94 1.35 11.97
N GLY A 643 -9.68 0.75 10.82
CA GLY A 643 -8.93 1.38 9.74
C GLY A 643 -9.30 0.89 8.35
N TYR A 644 -10.13 -0.16 8.23
CA TYR A 644 -10.51 -0.71 6.93
C TYR A 644 -11.35 0.29 6.09
N TYR A 645 -12.04 1.22 6.74
CA TYR A 645 -12.76 2.34 6.10
C TYR A 645 -11.88 3.21 5.20
N SER A 646 -10.56 3.22 5.44
CA SER A 646 -9.61 4.03 4.70
C SER A 646 -9.71 3.80 3.20
N TYR A 647 -10.02 2.57 2.75
CA TYR A 647 -10.20 2.26 1.33
C TYR A 647 -11.35 3.06 0.70
N LEU A 648 -12.54 3.05 1.31
CA LEU A 648 -13.69 3.81 0.80
C LEU A 648 -13.50 5.31 0.98
N TRP A 649 -12.94 5.73 2.11
CA TRP A 649 -12.70 7.14 2.40
C TRP A 649 -11.80 7.78 1.36
N THR A 650 -10.68 7.14 1.04
CA THR A 650 -9.72 7.64 0.06
C THR A 650 -10.28 7.63 -1.37
N GLU A 651 -11.13 6.67 -1.72
CA GLU A 651 -11.82 6.67 -3.03
C GLU A 651 -12.74 7.89 -3.17
N VAL A 652 -13.47 8.25 -2.11
CA VAL A 652 -14.29 9.47 -2.12
C VAL A 652 -13.45 10.72 -2.29
N LEU A 653 -12.34 10.83 -1.55
CA LEU A 653 -11.41 11.96 -1.73
C LEU A 653 -10.85 12.02 -3.16
N ALA A 654 -10.47 10.87 -3.72
CA ALA A 654 -9.92 10.76 -5.06
C ALA A 654 -10.93 11.20 -6.12
N VAL A 655 -12.20 10.80 -5.98
CA VAL A 655 -13.27 11.23 -6.88
C VAL A 655 -13.57 12.72 -6.71
N ASN A 656 -13.57 13.27 -5.49
CA ASN A 656 -13.72 14.71 -5.29
C ASN A 656 -12.59 15.52 -5.96
N VAL A 657 -11.35 15.03 -5.89
CA VAL A 657 -10.22 15.63 -6.60
C VAL A 657 -10.40 15.48 -8.11
N ALA A 658 -10.80 14.31 -8.62
CA ALA A 658 -11.07 14.09 -10.03
C ALA A 658 -12.18 15.01 -10.57
N ASP A 659 -13.28 15.18 -9.83
CA ASP A 659 -14.38 16.09 -10.16
C ASP A 659 -13.90 17.56 -10.19
N TYR A 660 -13.04 17.94 -9.25
CA TYR A 660 -12.43 19.27 -9.25
C TYR A 660 -11.60 19.49 -10.52
N PHE A 661 -10.75 18.52 -10.90
CA PHE A 661 -10.00 18.57 -12.15
C PHE A 661 -10.92 18.62 -13.38
N ALA A 662 -11.94 17.75 -13.44
CA ALA A 662 -12.89 17.70 -14.55
C ALA A 662 -13.62 19.05 -14.75
N LYS A 663 -14.01 19.71 -13.66
CA LYS A 663 -14.70 21.02 -13.70
C LYS A 663 -13.80 22.17 -14.18
N HIS A 664 -12.49 22.11 -13.91
CA HIS A 664 -11.56 23.21 -14.21
C HIS A 664 -10.62 22.93 -15.40
N GLY A 665 -10.76 21.77 -16.04
CA GLY A 665 -9.89 21.31 -17.12
C GLY A 665 -9.01 20.17 -16.64
N ALA A 666 -9.39 18.93 -16.95
CA ALA A 666 -8.76 17.74 -16.38
C ALA A 666 -7.26 17.60 -16.69
N LEU A 667 -6.78 18.23 -17.77
CA LEU A 667 -5.38 18.24 -18.18
C LEU A 667 -4.77 19.67 -18.16
N ASP A 668 -5.40 20.62 -17.47
CA ASP A 668 -4.89 21.99 -17.34
C ASP A 668 -3.63 22.02 -16.43
N PRO A 669 -2.46 22.46 -16.93
CA PRO A 669 -1.25 22.57 -16.14
C PRO A 669 -1.35 23.49 -14.92
N ALA A 670 -2.21 24.50 -14.95
CA ALA A 670 -2.42 25.40 -13.81
C ALA A 670 -3.11 24.66 -12.65
N ILE A 671 -4.06 23.79 -12.95
CA ILE A 671 -4.73 22.94 -11.96
C ILE A 671 -3.76 21.88 -11.43
N GLY A 672 -2.97 21.26 -12.31
CA GLY A 672 -1.89 20.35 -11.92
C GLY A 672 -0.86 21.00 -10.99
N GLN A 673 -0.44 22.24 -11.29
CA GLN A 673 0.46 23.01 -10.43
C GLN A 673 -0.18 23.33 -9.07
N ALA A 674 -1.46 23.70 -9.03
CA ALA A 674 -2.18 23.93 -7.78
C ALA A 674 -2.26 22.66 -6.91
N PHE A 675 -2.53 21.50 -7.52
CA PHE A 675 -2.54 20.22 -6.81
C PHE A 675 -1.15 19.85 -6.30
N ARG A 676 -0.10 20.06 -7.11
CA ARG A 676 1.29 19.89 -6.68
C ARG A 676 1.60 20.74 -5.46
N ASP A 677 1.28 22.04 -5.50
CA ASP A 677 1.68 22.99 -4.46
C ASP A 677 0.86 22.88 -3.16
N LYS A 678 -0.36 22.38 -3.24
CA LYS A 678 -1.27 22.28 -2.09
C LYS A 678 -1.32 20.88 -1.48
N VAL A 679 -1.01 19.84 -2.27
CA VAL A 679 -1.14 18.43 -1.88
C VAL A 679 0.20 17.70 -2.04
N LEU A 680 0.63 17.40 -3.28
CA LEU A 680 1.72 16.45 -3.53
C LEU A 680 3.08 16.91 -2.97
N SER A 681 3.32 18.22 -2.86
CA SER A 681 4.58 18.75 -2.33
C SER A 681 4.64 18.79 -0.80
N ARG A 682 3.52 18.53 -0.11
CA ARG A 682 3.37 18.86 1.32
C ARG A 682 3.66 17.72 2.26
N GLY A 683 3.62 16.47 1.82
CA GLY A 683 3.73 15.32 2.72
C GLY A 683 2.86 15.53 3.97
N ASN A 684 3.46 15.46 5.16
CA ASN A 684 2.80 15.66 6.45
C ASN A 684 3.10 17.01 7.12
N THR A 685 3.41 18.05 6.34
CA THR A 685 3.74 19.39 6.88
C THR A 685 2.52 20.18 7.37
N LYS A 686 1.31 19.73 7.03
CA LYS A 686 0.02 20.36 7.39
C LYS A 686 -1.01 19.25 7.72
N ASP A 687 -2.14 19.60 8.32
CA ASP A 687 -3.25 18.66 8.45
C ASP A 687 -3.84 18.33 7.06
N GLN A 688 -4.09 17.05 6.81
CA GLN A 688 -4.51 16.54 5.52
C GLN A 688 -5.92 17.00 5.11
N MET A 689 -6.82 17.23 6.07
CA MET A 689 -8.14 17.79 5.78
C MET A 689 -8.04 19.25 5.35
N GLU A 690 -7.12 20.01 5.96
CA GLU A 690 -6.83 21.36 5.50
C GLU A 690 -6.18 21.37 4.11
N MET A 691 -5.28 20.43 3.78
CA MET A 691 -4.73 20.31 2.42
C MET A 691 -5.81 20.01 1.38
N PHE A 692 -6.71 19.08 1.69
CA PHE A 692 -7.85 18.76 0.85
C PHE A 692 -8.74 20.00 0.64
N THR A 693 -9.11 20.68 1.74
CA THR A 693 -9.93 21.89 1.71
C THR A 693 -9.27 23.02 0.91
N ASP A 694 -7.97 23.25 1.09
CA ASP A 694 -7.23 24.30 0.38
C ASP A 694 -7.25 24.07 -1.15
N PHE A 695 -7.24 22.81 -1.58
CA PHE A 695 -7.27 22.45 -3.00
C PHE A 695 -8.70 22.46 -3.56
N THR A 696 -9.62 21.71 -2.96
CA THR A 696 -10.98 21.49 -3.50
C THR A 696 -11.96 22.60 -3.12
N GLY A 697 -11.69 23.36 -2.05
CA GLY A 697 -12.64 24.28 -1.43
C GLY A 697 -13.70 23.60 -0.55
N MET A 698 -13.67 22.27 -0.43
CA MET A 698 -14.67 21.49 0.32
C MET A 698 -14.30 21.39 1.79
N LYS A 699 -15.26 21.69 2.68
CA LYS A 699 -15.04 21.59 4.14
C LYS A 699 -15.06 20.16 4.66
N GLU A 700 -15.71 19.25 3.94
CA GLU A 700 -15.85 17.82 4.22
C GLU A 700 -15.89 17.07 2.88
N PRO A 701 -15.41 15.82 2.81
CA PRO A 701 -15.54 14.99 1.60
C PRO A 701 -17.01 14.75 1.23
N ASP A 702 -17.31 14.63 -0.06
CA ASP A 702 -18.67 14.36 -0.56
C ASP A 702 -18.70 13.05 -1.34
N ALA A 703 -19.49 12.09 -0.85
CA ALA A 703 -19.64 10.80 -1.48
C ALA A 703 -20.45 10.82 -2.80
N SER A 704 -21.15 11.92 -3.12
CA SER A 704 -22.07 11.98 -4.28
C SER A 704 -21.39 11.64 -5.61
N GLY A 705 -20.20 12.21 -5.87
CA GLY A 705 -19.41 11.92 -7.07
C GLY A 705 -18.96 10.46 -7.12
N PHE A 706 -18.53 9.91 -5.98
CA PHE A 706 -18.12 8.51 -5.87
C PHE A 706 -19.26 7.55 -6.15
N LEU A 707 -20.43 7.79 -5.58
CA LEU A 707 -21.63 6.98 -5.81
C LEU A 707 -21.99 6.98 -7.30
N LYS A 708 -21.99 8.17 -7.94
CA LYS A 708 -22.19 8.28 -9.39
C LYS A 708 -21.14 7.52 -10.19
N ALA A 709 -19.86 7.62 -9.82
CA ALA A 709 -18.76 6.90 -10.47
C ALA A 709 -18.91 5.37 -10.31
N ARG A 710 -19.51 4.92 -9.21
CA ARG A 710 -19.93 3.53 -8.96
C ARG A 710 -21.32 3.21 -9.50
N GLY A 711 -21.92 4.03 -10.36
CA GLY A 711 -23.21 3.73 -11.01
C GLY A 711 -24.42 3.64 -10.07
N LEU A 712 -24.34 4.33 -8.93
CA LEU A 712 -25.37 4.44 -7.89
C LEU A 712 -26.17 5.72 -8.05
#